data_AF-A0A066XJZ1-F1
#
_entry.id   AF-A0A066XJZ1-F1
#
_cell.length_a   1.000
_cell.length_b   1.000
_cell.length_c   1.000
_cell.angle_alpha   90.00
_cell.angle_beta   90.00
_cell.angle_gamma   90.00
#
_symmetry.space_group_name_H-M   'P 1'
#
loop_
_entity.id
_entity.type
_entity.pdbx_description
1 polymer ?
#
loop_
_entity_poly.entity_id
_entity_poly.type
_entity_poly.pdbx_seq_one_letter_code
_entity_poly.pdbx_strand_id
1 'polypeptide(L)'
;MPSPNESQESTAARERGNGFYRRGLFAKAEEAYREAAALAPKDPAPWSNISAIKFEQGDYKTALDSIEKALSLSAAEPDSSPKKQKLYARMAKCHLLSLSLDDAEKPVNLLLDDSSGHAMRATLKDMHKIFKMSGEGELRQQVLDRLPRYKGQLQDRPEYYAVGQDRVYPLWDEPLQHAVGPRGDVSFLLCGSGDARHLFATMMSLSISEGMGQRKGMSFNKAHFTILDLNATALARTLVIFGIVIQYICMRAAKLPRIEDALTVMSYIYSSAVVPAFVAEKLEEHVKLVIDELEGEGDVLEMFFIPRDTRYEIIKKLKHWIQPLGDDYAPKNFRPAVLNTYLRAEQHRKTLFGETAPSVVKESPKEFRELGVLFAGDTFIGRREPALRPLLDAFRSDVQGAKQALEGYIDSHWKTNPTLLDMDYERRREEEIEPGASRGKLATTFELDPARLMRSLWNLTRSRPEDGNVLENLDKFFEVFATATMTLLQRVQIEAIAGEMVDTLERIRYDSLEHRSQKPQKVGAIDATQFPRQYDRIHMSNIPDYVGGPLTALLHGGPLLREDRPSNLRFNNLLNPPMFETHDQFLTEYMLMHDAKQVADHFGLVKKEETGKPMLDPIAKMIGNQFMVEDYFVWARSGIKKTPWSRLMARPALEKWLHSHLLKICLPYRRPLWSDRPVHAPLNLTAFFRIVARLHEVGYPAHWLAGVLASICEGSITTTARFPRKLVLHPNDLETSYPQRRISLGPWKAEFTTLLSLWRRLLPFGIVTSAGTLVNPVEVLECSIVFPKFIEKYTRAPHFNVAFINMTIVGPRRLNLPGLLQDDEEGDGSDYAKRLREEGVHMITAFKYVTDTRTATCWLRKDAVEEMMRQDSWNACICRTDSWEAITATATPVSRSLQLLGSWTTQE
;
A
#
# COMPACT_ATOMS: atom_id res chain seq x y z
N MET A 1 -34.62 -41.49 35.76
CA MET A 1 -35.51 -41.12 34.64
C MET A 1 -36.16 -39.81 35.04
N PRO A 2 -36.14 -38.76 34.21
CA PRO A 2 -36.83 -37.51 34.55
C PRO A 2 -38.32 -37.80 34.74
N SER A 3 -38.95 -37.07 35.66
CA SER A 3 -40.40 -37.09 35.83
C SER A 3 -41.08 -36.58 34.56
N PRO A 4 -42.36 -36.97 34.29
CA PRO A 4 -43.11 -36.43 33.16
C PRO A 4 -43.15 -34.89 33.14
N ASN A 5 -43.15 -34.26 34.33
CA ASN A 5 -43.12 -32.80 34.47
C ASN A 5 -41.75 -32.22 34.04
N GLU A 6 -40.63 -32.79 34.51
CA GLU A 6 -39.28 -32.37 34.09
C GLU A 6 -39.04 -32.56 32.58
N SER A 7 -39.62 -33.61 31.98
CA SER A 7 -39.53 -33.82 30.52
C SER A 7 -40.31 -32.77 29.71
N GLN A 8 -41.46 -32.33 30.22
CA GLN A 8 -42.24 -31.25 29.61
C GLN A 8 -41.55 -29.89 29.79
N GLU A 9 -41.02 -29.63 30.99
CA GLU A 9 -40.26 -28.42 31.30
C GLU A 9 -38.98 -28.32 30.45
N SER A 10 -38.23 -29.42 30.28
CA SER A 10 -37.07 -29.48 29.38
C SER A 10 -37.44 -29.15 27.93
N THR A 11 -38.56 -29.70 27.45
CA THR A 11 -39.07 -29.40 26.10
C THR A 11 -39.44 -27.92 25.96
N ALA A 12 -40.12 -27.35 26.96
CA ALA A 12 -40.47 -25.94 26.98
C ALA A 12 -39.22 -25.04 26.99
N ALA A 13 -38.22 -25.36 27.81
CA ALA A 13 -36.94 -24.65 27.86
C ALA A 13 -36.22 -24.70 26.50
N ARG A 14 -36.22 -25.87 25.83
CA ARG A 14 -35.65 -26.02 24.49
C ARG A 14 -36.39 -25.18 23.44
N GLU A 15 -37.72 -25.13 23.46
CA GLU A 15 -38.48 -24.30 22.51
C GLU A 15 -38.30 -22.79 22.77
N ARG A 16 -38.16 -22.36 24.04
CA ARG A 16 -37.73 -20.99 24.37
C ARG A 16 -36.35 -20.69 23.78
N GLY A 17 -35.40 -21.61 23.95
CA GLY A 17 -34.06 -21.53 23.35
C GLY A 17 -34.11 -21.41 21.83
N ASN A 18 -34.95 -22.20 21.14
CA ASN A 18 -35.16 -22.10 19.69
C ASN A 18 -35.70 -20.72 19.28
N GLY A 19 -36.61 -20.15 20.09
CA GLY A 19 -37.11 -18.78 19.90
C GLY A 19 -36.01 -17.72 20.00
N PHE A 20 -35.15 -17.81 21.01
CA PHE A 20 -34.00 -16.91 21.15
C PHE A 20 -32.96 -17.11 20.04
N TYR A 21 -32.69 -18.36 19.65
CA TYR A 21 -31.76 -18.68 18.57
C TYR A 21 -32.18 -18.06 17.24
N ARG A 22 -33.47 -18.21 16.86
CA ARG A 22 -34.02 -17.60 15.63
C ARG A 22 -33.95 -16.08 15.62
N ARG A 23 -33.88 -15.45 16.79
CA ARG A 23 -33.71 -14.00 16.97
C ARG A 23 -32.24 -13.57 17.08
N GLY A 24 -31.28 -14.48 16.98
CA GLY A 24 -29.86 -14.20 17.19
C GLY A 24 -29.47 -13.90 18.64
N LEU A 25 -30.36 -14.14 19.62
CA LEU A 25 -30.10 -13.91 21.04
C LEU A 25 -29.36 -15.09 21.65
N PHE A 26 -28.14 -15.34 21.18
CA PHE A 26 -27.38 -16.56 21.46
C PHE A 26 -27.08 -16.80 22.94
N ALA A 27 -26.77 -15.75 23.72
CA ALA A 27 -26.55 -15.91 25.16
C ALA A 27 -27.79 -16.44 25.88
N LYS A 28 -28.98 -15.87 25.58
CA LYS A 28 -30.25 -16.32 26.16
C LYS A 28 -30.66 -17.70 25.65
N ALA A 29 -30.37 -17.99 24.37
CA ALA A 29 -30.63 -19.30 23.80
C ALA A 29 -29.78 -20.39 24.48
N GLU A 30 -28.49 -20.12 24.71
CA GLU A 30 -27.58 -21.03 25.40
C GLU A 30 -28.02 -21.27 26.85
N GLU A 31 -28.43 -20.23 27.58
CA GLU A 31 -28.98 -20.35 28.93
C GLU A 31 -30.19 -21.29 28.97
N ALA A 32 -31.17 -21.08 28.08
CA ALA A 32 -32.35 -21.94 27.99
C ALA A 32 -32.03 -23.38 27.57
N TYR A 33 -31.02 -23.60 26.71
CA TYR A 33 -30.58 -24.95 26.38
C TYR A 33 -29.82 -25.63 27.53
N ARG A 34 -29.05 -24.88 28.32
CA ARG A 34 -28.41 -25.44 29.54
C ARG A 34 -29.43 -25.81 30.60
N GLU A 35 -30.49 -25.02 30.77
CA GLU A 35 -31.66 -25.37 31.58
C GLU A 35 -32.30 -26.68 31.09
N ALA A 36 -32.57 -26.79 29.79
CA ALA A 36 -33.12 -28.02 29.19
C ALA A 36 -32.20 -29.24 29.41
N ALA A 37 -30.88 -29.06 29.30
CA ALA A 37 -29.89 -30.10 29.55
C ALA A 37 -29.84 -30.53 31.03
N ALA A 38 -30.09 -29.61 31.96
CA ALA A 38 -30.15 -29.92 33.39
C ALA A 38 -31.42 -30.72 33.74
N LEU A 39 -32.57 -30.35 33.15
CA LEU A 39 -33.86 -31.03 33.35
C LEU A 39 -33.93 -32.41 32.69
N ALA A 40 -33.21 -32.62 31.57
CA ALA A 40 -33.12 -33.90 30.87
C ALA A 40 -31.66 -34.29 30.53
N PRO A 41 -30.86 -34.76 31.52
CA PRO A 41 -29.42 -34.99 31.33
C PRO A 41 -29.02 -36.05 30.29
N LYS A 42 -29.96 -36.90 29.88
CA LYS A 42 -29.76 -37.94 28.86
C LYS A 42 -30.23 -37.52 27.46
N ASP A 43 -30.87 -36.36 27.31
CA ASP A 43 -31.31 -35.87 26.01
C ASP A 43 -30.12 -35.26 25.24
N PRO A 44 -29.77 -35.77 24.05
CA PRO A 44 -28.71 -35.19 23.22
C PRO A 44 -29.11 -33.83 22.58
N ALA A 45 -30.39 -33.51 22.47
CA ALA A 45 -30.86 -32.36 21.68
C ALA A 45 -30.36 -30.99 22.21
N PRO A 46 -30.36 -30.71 23.53
CA PRO A 46 -29.80 -29.47 24.07
C PRO A 46 -28.32 -29.27 23.71
N TRP A 47 -27.49 -30.31 23.80
CA TRP A 47 -26.06 -30.25 23.44
C TRP A 47 -25.84 -30.05 21.93
N SER A 48 -26.67 -30.70 21.10
CA SER A 48 -26.71 -30.43 19.65
C SER A 48 -27.10 -28.97 19.33
N ASN A 49 -27.94 -28.35 20.15
CA ASN A 49 -28.34 -26.95 19.97
C ASN A 49 -27.28 -25.96 20.50
N ILE A 50 -26.63 -26.27 21.63
CA ILE A 50 -25.49 -25.48 22.15
C ILE A 50 -24.34 -25.51 21.14
N SER A 51 -24.00 -26.67 20.56
CA SER A 51 -22.97 -26.72 19.52
C SER A 51 -23.33 -25.92 18.28
N ALA A 52 -24.61 -25.79 17.93
CA ALA A 52 -25.04 -24.92 16.83
C ALA A 52 -24.75 -23.45 17.16
N ILE A 53 -25.08 -22.98 18.37
CA ILE A 53 -24.76 -21.63 18.83
C ILE A 53 -23.25 -21.36 18.76
N LYS A 54 -22.46 -22.26 19.34
CA LYS A 54 -20.99 -22.09 19.40
C LYS A 54 -20.37 -22.09 18.00
N PHE A 55 -20.88 -22.92 17.10
CA PHE A 55 -20.49 -22.87 15.69
C PHE A 55 -20.81 -21.51 15.05
N GLU A 56 -22.03 -20.98 15.21
CA GLU A 56 -22.42 -19.66 14.69
C GLU A 56 -21.55 -18.52 15.26
N GLN A 57 -21.12 -18.64 16.52
CA GLN A 57 -20.21 -17.69 17.17
C GLN A 57 -18.75 -17.83 16.71
N GLY A 58 -18.41 -18.85 15.91
CA GLY A 58 -17.04 -19.18 15.53
C GLY A 58 -16.20 -19.82 16.66
N ASP A 59 -16.82 -20.16 17.80
CA ASP A 59 -16.18 -20.89 18.89
C ASP A 59 -16.20 -22.40 18.59
N TYR A 60 -15.37 -22.79 17.62
CA TYR A 60 -15.32 -24.16 17.12
C TYR A 60 -14.88 -25.15 18.20
N LYS A 61 -14.03 -24.73 19.14
CA LYS A 61 -13.59 -25.57 20.26
C LYS A 61 -14.77 -25.97 21.13
N THR A 62 -15.52 -25.01 21.67
CA THR A 62 -16.68 -25.33 22.52
C THR A 62 -17.80 -26.00 21.72
N ALA A 63 -17.90 -25.73 20.42
CA ALA A 63 -18.82 -26.46 19.53
C ALA A 63 -18.47 -27.94 19.45
N LEU A 64 -17.19 -28.30 19.29
CA LEU A 64 -16.70 -29.68 19.27
C LEU A 64 -17.00 -30.38 20.60
N ASP A 65 -16.67 -29.78 21.75
CA ASP A 65 -16.96 -30.35 23.07
C ASP A 65 -18.46 -30.70 23.22
N SER A 66 -19.32 -29.80 22.76
CA SER A 66 -20.78 -29.97 22.80
C SER A 66 -21.28 -31.03 21.80
N ILE A 67 -20.64 -31.16 20.64
CA ILE A 67 -20.93 -32.22 19.66
C ILE A 67 -20.57 -33.58 20.23
N GLU A 68 -19.37 -33.73 20.80
CA GLU A 68 -18.91 -34.98 21.41
C GLU A 68 -19.86 -35.41 22.53
N LYS A 69 -20.30 -34.46 23.36
CA LYS A 69 -21.31 -34.73 24.39
C LYS A 69 -22.63 -35.23 23.79
N ALA A 70 -23.14 -34.57 22.76
CA ALA A 70 -24.37 -35.00 22.08
C ALA A 70 -24.23 -36.40 21.44
N LEU A 71 -23.09 -36.68 20.78
CA LEU A 71 -22.80 -37.99 20.17
C LEU A 71 -22.71 -39.10 21.23
N SER A 72 -22.11 -38.82 22.40
CA SER A 72 -22.02 -39.78 23.50
C SER A 72 -23.40 -40.19 24.06
N LEU A 73 -24.35 -39.24 24.09
CA LEU A 73 -25.72 -39.47 24.55
C LEU A 73 -26.58 -40.18 23.48
N SER A 74 -26.18 -40.11 22.21
CA SER A 74 -26.80 -40.79 21.07
C SER A 74 -26.07 -42.07 20.64
N ALA A 75 -25.21 -42.65 21.48
CA ALA A 75 -24.35 -43.78 21.10
C ALA A 75 -25.11 -44.99 20.49
N ALA A 76 -26.34 -45.25 20.95
CA ALA A 76 -27.19 -46.33 20.47
C ALA A 76 -27.87 -46.06 19.11
N GLU A 77 -27.90 -44.81 18.63
CA GLU A 77 -28.45 -44.50 17.31
C GLU A 77 -27.46 -44.91 16.20
N PRO A 78 -27.92 -45.38 15.02
CA PRO A 78 -27.02 -45.66 13.90
C PRO A 78 -26.37 -44.39 13.37
N ASP A 79 -25.15 -44.48 12.85
CA ASP A 79 -24.43 -43.30 12.33
C ASP A 79 -25.14 -42.63 11.15
N SER A 80 -25.95 -43.36 10.39
CA SER A 80 -26.82 -42.83 9.34
C SER A 80 -28.02 -42.03 9.86
N SER A 81 -28.25 -41.93 11.18
CA SER A 81 -29.37 -41.16 11.71
C SER A 81 -29.23 -39.67 11.34
N PRO A 82 -30.33 -38.98 10.96
CA PRO A 82 -30.27 -37.55 10.60
C PRO A 82 -29.66 -36.67 11.70
N LYS A 83 -29.86 -37.04 12.97
CA LYS A 83 -29.28 -36.32 14.11
C LYS A 83 -27.75 -36.45 14.14
N LYS A 84 -27.23 -37.68 14.02
CA LYS A 84 -25.78 -37.93 13.99
C LYS A 84 -25.13 -37.33 12.75
N GLN A 85 -25.77 -37.45 11.57
CA GLN A 85 -25.27 -36.83 10.34
C GLN A 85 -25.14 -35.30 10.45
N LYS A 86 -26.12 -34.62 11.07
CA LYS A 86 -26.03 -33.18 11.35
C LYS A 86 -24.85 -32.84 12.28
N LEU A 87 -24.58 -33.68 13.28
CA LEU A 87 -23.46 -33.51 14.20
C LEU A 87 -22.12 -33.76 13.52
N TYR A 88 -21.97 -34.85 12.75
CA TYR A 88 -20.77 -35.14 11.97
C TYR A 88 -20.47 -34.05 10.94
N ALA A 89 -21.48 -33.52 10.26
CA ALA A 89 -21.30 -32.43 9.29
C ALA A 89 -20.80 -31.16 9.97
N ARG A 90 -21.31 -30.83 11.16
CA ARG A 90 -20.82 -29.69 11.95
C ARG A 90 -19.40 -29.93 12.47
N MET A 91 -19.12 -31.13 12.96
CA MET A 91 -17.79 -31.53 13.45
C MET A 91 -16.74 -31.44 12.35
N ALA A 92 -17.03 -32.02 11.18
CA ALA A 92 -16.19 -31.93 9.99
C ALA A 92 -15.93 -30.46 9.58
N LYS A 93 -16.98 -29.62 9.57
CA LYS A 93 -16.81 -28.18 9.31
C LYS A 93 -15.92 -27.51 10.35
N CYS A 94 -16.11 -27.75 11.65
CA CYS A 94 -15.25 -27.19 12.69
C CYS A 94 -13.78 -27.49 12.44
N HIS A 95 -13.44 -28.76 12.16
CA HIS A 95 -12.07 -29.18 11.90
C HIS A 95 -11.51 -28.61 10.60
N LEU A 96 -12.26 -28.69 9.49
CA LEU A 96 -11.82 -28.15 8.19
C LEU A 96 -11.62 -26.64 8.24
N LEU A 97 -12.53 -25.89 8.85
CA LEU A 97 -12.43 -24.44 8.99
C LEU A 97 -11.29 -24.03 9.92
N SER A 98 -11.01 -24.82 10.95
CA SER A 98 -9.88 -24.58 11.88
C SER A 98 -8.55 -25.16 11.38
N LEU A 99 -8.54 -25.74 10.17
CA LEU A 99 -7.38 -26.41 9.55
C LEU A 99 -6.81 -27.58 10.38
N SER A 100 -7.64 -28.20 11.22
CA SER A 100 -7.33 -29.43 11.96
C SER A 100 -7.62 -30.67 11.10
N LEU A 101 -6.80 -30.88 10.07
CA LEU A 101 -7.12 -31.83 8.99
C LEU A 101 -7.17 -33.30 9.46
N ASP A 102 -6.24 -33.72 10.31
CA ASP A 102 -6.20 -35.10 10.83
C ASP A 102 -7.48 -35.42 11.64
N ASP A 103 -7.92 -34.49 12.48
CA ASP A 103 -9.15 -34.63 13.27
C ASP A 103 -10.42 -34.61 12.39
N ALA A 104 -10.33 -34.05 11.17
CA ALA A 104 -11.45 -34.02 10.24
C ALA A 104 -11.71 -35.39 9.57
N GLU A 105 -10.72 -36.29 9.52
CA GLU A 105 -10.84 -37.56 8.77
C GLU A 105 -12.03 -38.41 9.23
N LYS A 106 -12.11 -38.65 10.54
CA LYS A 106 -13.17 -39.48 11.12
C LYS A 106 -14.58 -38.92 10.84
N PRO A 107 -14.93 -37.67 11.22
CA PRO A 107 -16.27 -37.15 10.97
C PRO A 107 -16.57 -37.04 9.47
N VAL A 108 -15.60 -36.73 8.60
CA VAL A 108 -15.80 -36.67 7.15
C VAL A 108 -16.09 -38.05 6.55
N ASN A 109 -15.44 -39.11 7.03
CA ASN A 109 -15.69 -40.48 6.57
C ASN A 109 -17.05 -41.04 7.03
N LEU A 110 -17.61 -40.51 8.13
CA LEU A 110 -18.93 -40.89 8.64
C LEU A 110 -20.09 -40.18 7.93
N LEU A 111 -19.81 -39.19 7.06
CA LEU A 111 -20.84 -38.49 6.29
C LEU A 111 -21.40 -39.37 5.17
N LEU A 112 -22.71 -39.29 4.94
CA LEU A 112 -23.35 -39.87 3.77
C LEU A 112 -22.76 -39.30 2.46
N ASP A 113 -22.86 -40.06 1.37
CA ASP A 113 -22.46 -39.66 0.01
C ASP A 113 -23.48 -38.70 -0.63
N ASP A 114 -23.72 -37.57 0.04
CA ASP A 114 -24.42 -36.43 -0.54
C ASP A 114 -23.43 -35.37 -1.05
N SER A 115 -23.94 -34.32 -1.70
CA SER A 115 -23.09 -33.26 -2.27
C SER A 115 -22.21 -32.57 -1.22
N SER A 116 -22.70 -32.43 0.02
CA SER A 116 -21.95 -31.83 1.13
C SER A 116 -20.84 -32.76 1.63
N GLY A 117 -21.13 -34.04 1.80
CA GLY A 117 -20.16 -35.07 2.16
C GLY A 117 -19.04 -35.21 1.13
N HIS A 118 -19.41 -35.22 -0.17
CA HIS A 118 -18.44 -35.22 -1.27
C HIS A 118 -17.56 -33.97 -1.27
N ALA A 119 -18.13 -32.78 -1.08
CA ALA A 119 -17.38 -31.53 -0.99
C ALA A 119 -16.35 -31.53 0.15
N MET A 120 -16.73 -32.01 1.34
CA MET A 120 -15.83 -32.09 2.49
C MET A 120 -14.73 -33.15 2.30
N ARG A 121 -15.06 -34.32 1.73
CA ARG A 121 -14.07 -35.36 1.38
C ARG A 121 -13.04 -34.85 0.37
N ALA A 122 -13.51 -34.18 -0.69
CA ALA A 122 -12.63 -33.58 -1.70
C ALA A 122 -11.74 -32.49 -1.09
N THR A 123 -12.33 -31.58 -0.29
CA THR A 123 -11.60 -30.51 0.41
C THR A 123 -10.51 -31.09 1.31
N LEU A 124 -10.83 -32.09 2.14
CA LEU A 124 -9.86 -32.72 3.04
C LEU A 124 -8.68 -33.33 2.29
N LYS A 125 -8.97 -34.09 1.22
CA LYS A 125 -7.96 -34.71 0.36
C LYS A 125 -7.03 -33.67 -0.26
N ASP A 126 -7.59 -32.59 -0.80
CA ASP A 126 -6.81 -31.52 -1.42
C ASP A 126 -5.95 -30.79 -0.40
N MET A 127 -6.51 -30.44 0.77
CA MET A 127 -5.77 -29.76 1.81
C MET A 127 -4.60 -30.61 2.34
N HIS A 128 -4.78 -31.91 2.54
CA HIS A 128 -3.67 -32.82 2.87
C HIS A 128 -2.56 -32.79 1.82
N LYS A 129 -2.91 -32.75 0.53
CA LYS A 129 -1.91 -32.65 -0.55
C LYS A 129 -1.13 -31.34 -0.47
N ILE A 130 -1.81 -30.20 -0.32
CA ILE A 130 -1.16 -28.89 -0.24
C ILE A 130 -0.26 -28.80 0.99
N PHE A 131 -0.73 -29.28 2.15
CA PHE A 131 0.01 -29.22 3.41
C PHE A 131 1.34 -29.98 3.33
N LYS A 132 1.41 -31.03 2.50
CA LYS A 132 2.63 -31.81 2.24
C LYS A 132 3.60 -31.18 1.22
N MET A 133 3.16 -30.23 0.39
CA MET A 133 3.96 -29.73 -0.75
C MET A 133 5.03 -28.70 -0.38
N SER A 134 4.68 -27.67 0.39
CA SER A 134 5.57 -26.55 0.71
C SER A 134 5.38 -26.07 2.14
N GLY A 135 6.29 -25.26 2.68
CA GLY A 135 6.06 -24.55 3.95
C GLY A 135 5.10 -23.37 3.79
N GLU A 136 4.46 -22.90 4.86
CA GLU A 136 3.65 -21.66 4.81
C GLU A 136 4.51 -20.45 4.43
N GLY A 137 5.72 -20.34 4.98
CA GLY A 137 6.66 -19.26 4.66
C GLY A 137 7.07 -19.26 3.18
N GLU A 138 7.37 -20.42 2.60
CA GLU A 138 7.71 -20.57 1.19
C GLU A 138 6.54 -20.16 0.27
N LEU A 139 5.32 -20.65 0.56
CA LEU A 139 4.13 -20.28 -0.21
C LEU A 139 3.85 -18.79 -0.14
N ARG A 140 4.07 -18.20 1.04
CA ARG A 140 3.91 -16.78 1.23
C ARG A 140 4.94 -16.02 0.39
N GLN A 141 6.21 -16.39 0.45
CA GLN A 141 7.26 -15.81 -0.38
C GLN A 141 6.92 -15.89 -1.88
N GLN A 142 6.47 -17.05 -2.37
CA GLN A 142 6.01 -17.20 -3.76
C GLN A 142 4.87 -16.21 -4.11
N VAL A 143 3.86 -16.09 -3.25
CA VAL A 143 2.77 -15.11 -3.45
C VAL A 143 3.29 -13.68 -3.43
N LEU A 144 4.32 -13.40 -2.62
CA LEU A 144 4.90 -12.07 -2.55
C LEU A 144 5.76 -11.72 -3.76
N ASP A 145 6.53 -12.68 -4.28
CA ASP A 145 7.41 -12.46 -5.42
C ASP A 145 6.62 -12.43 -6.75
N ARG A 146 5.55 -13.23 -6.86
CA ARG A 146 4.92 -13.54 -8.16
C ARG A 146 3.61 -12.81 -8.41
N LEU A 147 2.86 -12.37 -7.39
CA LEU A 147 1.58 -11.68 -7.58
C LEU A 147 1.66 -10.17 -7.34
N PRO A 148 1.09 -9.34 -8.24
CA PRO A 148 1.01 -7.90 -8.03
C PRO A 148 -0.02 -7.53 -6.95
N ARG A 149 0.20 -6.40 -6.27
CA ARG A 149 -0.71 -5.87 -5.21
C ARG A 149 -1.87 -5.04 -5.74
N TYR A 150 -1.64 -4.40 -6.88
CA TYR A 150 -2.59 -3.49 -7.50
C TYR A 150 -2.88 -3.96 -8.92
N LYS A 151 -3.87 -3.34 -9.54
CA LYS A 151 -4.11 -3.44 -10.97
C LYS A 151 -2.87 -3.01 -11.74
N GLY A 152 -2.70 -3.59 -12.92
CA GLY A 152 -1.50 -3.38 -13.72
C GLY A 152 -1.32 -1.91 -14.09
N GLN A 153 -0.05 -1.52 -14.23
CA GLN A 153 0.41 -0.28 -14.84
C GLN A 153 1.15 -0.67 -16.12
N LEU A 154 1.08 0.16 -17.16
CA LEU A 154 1.75 -0.08 -18.44
C LEU A 154 3.12 0.61 -18.54
N GLN A 155 3.48 1.44 -17.55
CA GLN A 155 4.83 1.93 -17.32
C GLN A 155 5.45 1.22 -16.11
N ASP A 156 6.57 0.54 -16.32
CA ASP A 156 7.28 -0.26 -15.32
C ASP A 156 8.43 0.47 -14.59
N ARG A 157 8.62 1.77 -14.87
CA ARG A 157 9.60 2.61 -14.18
C ARG A 157 8.93 3.45 -13.09
N PRO A 158 9.41 3.36 -11.83
CA PRO A 158 8.84 4.11 -10.73
C PRO A 158 9.14 5.59 -10.87
N GLU A 159 8.17 6.42 -10.51
CA GLU A 159 8.35 7.87 -10.51
C GLU A 159 9.39 8.30 -9.49
N TYR A 160 10.09 9.40 -9.79
CA TYR A 160 11.05 10.00 -8.88
C TYR A 160 10.62 11.40 -8.46
N TYR A 161 10.35 11.57 -7.17
CA TYR A 161 10.04 12.85 -6.55
C TYR A 161 11.25 13.34 -5.75
N ALA A 162 12.11 14.14 -6.39
CA ALA A 162 13.36 14.61 -5.79
C ALA A 162 13.18 15.61 -4.62
N VAL A 163 11.99 16.22 -4.51
CA VAL A 163 11.66 17.20 -3.47
C VAL A 163 10.28 16.84 -2.93
N GLY A 164 10.22 16.55 -1.62
CA GLY A 164 8.96 16.24 -0.96
C GLY A 164 7.98 17.41 -0.97
N GLN A 165 6.69 17.11 -1.02
CA GLN A 165 5.63 18.12 -0.97
C GLN A 165 5.02 18.27 0.44
N ASP A 166 5.29 17.28 1.30
CA ASP A 166 4.81 17.19 2.66
C ASP A 166 5.44 18.21 3.60
N ARG A 167 4.69 18.65 4.60
CA ARG A 167 5.26 19.36 5.75
C ARG A 167 6.07 18.40 6.62
N VAL A 168 7.28 18.81 7.03
CA VAL A 168 8.10 17.97 7.91
C VAL A 168 7.43 17.77 9.27
N TYR A 169 7.48 16.54 9.76
CA TYR A 169 6.95 16.18 11.08
C TYR A 169 7.93 15.22 11.77
N PRO A 170 8.60 15.62 12.87
CA PRO A 170 9.46 14.72 13.64
C PRO A 170 8.62 13.66 14.36
N LEU A 171 9.00 12.39 14.21
CA LEU A 171 8.22 11.25 14.75
C LEU A 171 8.48 10.98 16.24
N TRP A 172 9.49 11.64 16.83
CA TRP A 172 9.84 11.57 18.24
C TRP A 172 9.00 12.54 19.09
N ASP A 173 7.72 12.24 19.24
CA ASP A 173 6.74 13.06 19.98
C ASP A 173 6.73 12.80 21.50
N GLU A 174 6.16 13.74 22.28
CA GLU A 174 6.12 13.64 23.75
C GLU A 174 5.43 12.37 24.28
N PRO A 175 4.28 11.92 23.75
CA PRO A 175 3.68 10.66 24.15
C PRO A 175 4.63 9.46 23.96
N LEU A 176 5.39 9.42 22.87
CA LEU A 176 6.37 8.35 22.64
C LEU A 176 7.54 8.44 23.62
N GLN A 177 8.06 9.66 23.85
CA GLN A 177 9.16 9.90 24.80
C GLN A 177 8.82 9.38 26.20
N HIS A 178 7.61 9.67 26.68
CA HIS A 178 7.14 9.17 27.97
C HIS A 178 7.04 7.65 28.01
N ALA A 179 6.54 7.03 26.95
CA ALA A 179 6.29 5.60 26.92
C ALA A 179 7.55 4.75 26.71
N VAL A 180 8.53 5.24 25.95
CA VAL A 180 9.82 4.58 25.76
C VAL A 180 10.65 4.69 27.04
N GLY A 181 10.58 5.84 27.72
CA GLY A 181 11.30 6.08 28.96
C GLY A 181 12.83 6.05 28.80
N PRO A 182 13.57 6.16 29.92
CA PRO A 182 15.02 6.10 29.92
C PRO A 182 15.54 4.75 29.42
N ARG A 183 16.52 4.78 28.50
CA ARG A 183 17.20 3.60 27.93
C ARG A 183 16.27 2.61 27.21
N GLY A 184 15.08 3.04 26.80
CA GLY A 184 14.25 2.24 25.89
C GLY A 184 14.74 2.32 24.44
N ASP A 185 14.54 1.25 23.67
CA ASP A 185 14.73 1.26 22.23
C ASP A 185 13.51 1.86 21.52
N VAL A 186 13.72 2.52 20.39
CA VAL A 186 12.66 3.12 19.55
C VAL A 186 12.83 2.73 18.08
N SER A 187 11.72 2.63 17.36
CA SER A 187 11.67 2.15 15.98
C SER A 187 10.74 2.98 15.09
N PHE A 188 11.23 3.39 13.92
CA PHE A 188 10.53 4.21 12.94
C PHE A 188 10.54 3.54 11.57
N LEU A 189 9.40 3.59 10.86
CA LEU A 189 9.29 3.16 9.47
C LEU A 189 8.82 4.35 8.63
N LEU A 190 9.60 4.72 7.62
CA LEU A 190 9.37 5.86 6.74
C LEU A 190 9.17 5.33 5.31
N CYS A 191 7.92 5.24 4.87
CA CYS A 191 7.57 4.84 3.51
C CYS A 191 7.40 6.08 2.62
N GLY A 192 8.03 6.07 1.45
CA GLY A 192 8.12 7.25 0.59
C GLY A 192 9.13 8.23 1.17
N SER A 193 10.33 7.74 1.49
CA SER A 193 11.37 8.52 2.15
C SER A 193 11.74 9.80 1.40
N GLY A 194 11.63 9.81 0.06
CA GLY A 194 11.80 10.98 -0.79
C GLY A 194 13.15 11.67 -0.56
N ASP A 195 13.11 12.92 -0.13
CA ASP A 195 14.31 13.71 0.19
C ASP A 195 14.80 13.53 1.65
N ALA A 196 14.30 12.53 2.35
CA ALA A 196 14.65 12.16 3.72
C ALA A 196 14.40 13.25 4.78
N ARG A 197 13.61 14.29 4.49
CA ARG A 197 13.30 15.36 5.46
C ARG A 197 12.78 14.84 6.79
N HIS A 198 11.94 13.80 6.78
CA HIS A 198 11.35 13.22 8.00
C HIS A 198 12.36 12.41 8.80
N LEU A 199 13.31 11.74 8.13
CA LEU A 199 14.44 11.08 8.77
C LEU A 199 15.33 12.11 9.48
N PHE A 200 15.76 13.16 8.75
CA PHE A 200 16.59 14.23 9.28
C PHE A 200 15.92 14.92 10.48
N ALA A 201 14.64 15.25 10.33
CA ALA A 201 13.83 15.85 11.38
C ALA A 201 13.74 15.01 12.64
N THR A 202 13.50 13.71 12.48
CA THR A 202 13.36 12.79 13.60
C THR A 202 14.69 12.59 14.31
N MET A 203 15.80 12.48 13.57
CA MET A 203 17.15 12.41 14.16
C MET A 203 17.52 13.68 14.93
N MET A 204 17.23 14.86 14.37
CA MET A 204 17.45 16.12 15.09
C MET A 204 16.60 16.21 16.35
N SER A 205 15.32 15.82 16.29
CA SER A 205 14.43 15.80 17.46
C SER A 205 14.95 14.88 18.57
N LEU A 206 15.43 13.68 18.20
CA LEU A 206 16.07 12.75 19.13
C LEU A 206 17.27 13.41 19.84
N SER A 207 18.20 13.99 19.07
CA SER A 207 19.40 14.65 19.62
C SER A 207 19.07 15.88 20.49
N ILE A 208 18.17 16.75 20.03
CA ILE A 208 17.76 17.96 20.75
C ILE A 208 17.10 17.62 22.09
N SER A 209 16.26 16.58 22.11
CA SER A 209 15.57 16.15 23.33
C SER A 209 16.53 15.71 24.44
N GLU A 210 17.73 15.24 24.08
CA GLU A 210 18.79 14.86 25.03
C GLU A 210 19.68 16.05 25.43
N GLY A 211 20.00 16.94 24.49
CA GLY A 211 20.95 18.04 24.70
C GLY A 211 20.41 19.25 25.45
N MET A 212 19.13 19.60 25.30
CA MET A 212 18.57 20.86 25.82
C MET A 212 18.14 20.86 27.29
N GLY A 213 18.70 20.00 28.16
CA GLY A 213 18.50 20.07 29.62
C GLY A 213 17.05 19.96 30.13
N GLN A 214 16.04 19.82 29.25
CA GLN A 214 14.63 19.83 29.62
C GLN A 214 14.21 18.58 30.39
N ARG A 215 14.93 17.46 30.25
CA ARG A 215 14.71 16.22 31.01
C ARG A 215 16.00 15.42 31.20
N LYS A 216 16.87 15.82 32.14
CA LYS A 216 18.04 15.01 32.56
C LYS A 216 17.56 13.60 32.93
N GLY A 217 17.98 12.59 32.16
CA GLY A 217 17.71 11.17 32.44
C GLY A 217 16.77 10.44 31.47
N MET A 218 16.25 11.05 30.40
CA MET A 218 15.39 10.37 29.39
C MET A 218 16.09 10.08 28.05
N SER A 219 17.37 9.68 28.06
CA SER A 219 18.08 9.27 26.84
C SER A 219 17.60 7.90 26.38
N PHE A 220 17.31 7.71 25.09
CA PHE A 220 16.98 6.40 24.53
C PHE A 220 18.25 5.54 24.39
N ASN A 221 18.08 4.22 24.30
CA ASN A 221 19.20 3.29 24.12
C ASN A 221 19.60 3.17 22.64
N LYS A 222 18.70 2.64 21.80
CA LYS A 222 18.90 2.51 20.35
C LYS A 222 17.70 3.04 19.56
N ALA A 223 17.95 3.65 18.41
CA ALA A 223 16.93 4.06 17.47
C ALA A 223 17.12 3.32 16.13
N HIS A 224 16.10 2.59 15.70
CA HIS A 224 16.07 1.92 14.41
C HIS A 224 15.18 2.68 13.43
N PHE A 225 15.68 2.95 12.24
CA PHE A 225 14.91 3.47 11.11
C PHE A 225 14.89 2.42 10.01
N THR A 226 13.71 2.13 9.49
CA THR A 226 13.58 1.51 8.16
C THR A 226 13.10 2.61 7.22
N ILE A 227 13.91 2.98 6.24
CA ILE A 227 13.52 3.88 5.14
C ILE A 227 13.21 3.06 3.91
N LEU A 228 12.03 3.30 3.35
CA LEU A 228 11.48 2.58 2.22
C LEU A 228 11.11 3.57 1.13
N ASP A 229 11.59 3.34 -0.09
CA ASP A 229 11.20 4.12 -1.25
C ASP A 229 10.97 3.20 -2.46
N LEU A 230 10.00 3.54 -3.29
CA LEU A 230 9.77 2.80 -4.53
C LEU A 230 10.92 3.03 -5.52
N ASN A 231 11.60 4.19 -5.44
CA ASN A 231 12.68 4.54 -6.34
C ASN A 231 14.03 4.64 -5.61
N ALA A 232 14.99 3.79 -6.01
CA ALA A 232 16.33 3.76 -5.43
C ALA A 232 17.10 5.10 -5.55
N THR A 233 16.73 5.99 -6.48
CA THR A 233 17.31 7.32 -6.64
C THR A 233 17.12 8.19 -5.39
N ALA A 234 15.99 8.05 -4.68
CA ALA A 234 15.74 8.74 -3.40
C ALA A 234 16.70 8.28 -2.29
N LEU A 235 16.96 6.97 -2.22
CA LEU A 235 17.90 6.37 -1.27
C LEU A 235 19.34 6.75 -1.60
N ALA A 236 19.71 6.76 -2.90
CA ALA A 236 21.01 7.22 -3.36
C ALA A 236 21.28 8.67 -2.96
N ARG A 237 20.28 9.56 -3.14
CA ARG A 237 20.34 10.97 -2.71
C ARG A 237 20.55 11.08 -1.20
N THR A 238 19.81 10.28 -0.43
CA THR A 238 19.94 10.23 1.03
C THR A 238 21.36 9.86 1.46
N LEU A 239 21.92 8.78 0.90
CA LEU A 239 23.28 8.32 1.21
C LEU A 239 24.34 9.37 0.89
N VAL A 240 24.26 10.01 -0.27
CA VAL A 240 25.19 11.09 -0.66
C VAL A 240 25.14 12.26 0.33
N ILE A 241 23.95 12.68 0.76
CA ILE A 241 23.83 13.75 1.76
C ILE A 241 24.44 13.32 3.10
N PHE A 242 24.18 12.10 3.57
CA PHE A 242 24.80 11.58 4.81
C PHE A 242 26.32 11.48 4.72
N GLY A 243 26.86 11.04 3.58
CA GLY A 243 28.30 10.97 3.41
C GLY A 243 28.94 12.36 3.45
N ILE A 244 28.34 13.39 2.82
CA ILE A 244 28.85 14.77 2.91
C ILE A 244 28.74 15.30 4.35
N VAL A 245 27.67 14.96 5.08
CA VAL A 245 27.54 15.28 6.51
C VAL A 245 28.67 14.66 7.34
N ILE A 246 28.99 13.38 7.13
CA ILE A 246 30.08 12.70 7.84
C ILE A 246 31.42 13.31 7.48
N GLN A 247 31.64 13.65 6.21
CA GLN A 247 32.83 14.38 5.78
C GLN A 247 32.95 15.73 6.51
N TYR A 248 31.87 16.50 6.59
CA TYR A 248 31.84 17.76 7.33
C TYR A 248 32.16 17.57 8.82
N ILE A 249 31.60 16.54 9.47
CA ILE A 249 31.90 16.19 10.87
C ILE A 249 33.40 15.92 11.05
N CYS A 250 33.99 15.10 10.18
CA CYS A 250 35.43 14.79 10.21
C CYS A 250 36.29 16.03 9.98
N MET A 251 35.95 16.88 9.01
CA MET A 251 36.65 18.14 8.74
C MET A 251 36.61 19.08 9.95
N ARG A 252 35.43 19.19 10.59
CA ARG A 252 35.23 20.01 11.81
C ARG A 252 36.05 19.48 12.98
N ALA A 253 36.07 18.16 13.19
CA ALA A 253 36.88 17.52 14.23
C ALA A 253 38.39 17.73 14.01
N ALA A 254 38.83 17.64 12.75
CA ALA A 254 40.21 17.88 12.34
C ALA A 254 40.59 19.38 12.25
N LYS A 255 39.64 20.29 12.53
CA LYS A 255 39.82 21.76 12.45
C LYS A 255 40.38 22.22 11.10
N LEU A 256 39.96 21.58 10.01
CA LEU A 256 40.39 21.95 8.67
C LEU A 256 39.84 23.35 8.31
N PRO A 257 40.56 24.14 7.51
CA PRO A 257 40.05 25.42 7.06
C PRO A 257 38.88 25.22 6.07
N ARG A 258 37.99 26.21 6.00
CA ARG A 258 36.89 26.29 5.01
C ARG A 258 35.84 25.18 5.14
N ILE A 259 35.58 24.69 6.35
CA ILE A 259 34.53 23.69 6.60
C ILE A 259 33.14 24.20 6.21
N GLU A 260 32.92 25.52 6.23
CA GLU A 260 31.65 26.14 5.87
C GLU A 260 31.26 25.87 4.41
N ASP A 261 32.24 25.66 3.52
CA ASP A 261 31.96 25.36 2.11
C ASP A 261 31.21 24.03 1.96
N ALA A 262 31.41 23.06 2.86
CA ALA A 262 30.71 21.77 2.82
C ALA A 262 29.21 21.92 3.16
N LEU A 263 28.86 22.83 4.07
CA LEU A 263 27.45 23.16 4.37
C LEU A 263 26.77 23.73 3.14
N THR A 264 27.40 24.74 2.52
CA THR A 264 26.88 25.38 1.30
C THR A 264 26.76 24.38 0.13
N VAL A 265 27.71 23.46 -0.03
CA VAL A 265 27.63 22.37 -1.03
C VAL A 265 26.41 21.49 -0.79
N MET A 266 26.14 21.05 0.45
CA MET A 266 24.95 20.27 0.78
C MET A 266 23.66 21.05 0.48
N SER A 267 23.61 22.33 0.86
CA SER A 267 22.46 23.21 0.61
C SER A 267 22.17 23.35 -0.88
N TYR A 268 23.19 23.50 -1.71
CA TYR A 268 23.03 23.51 -3.17
C TYR A 268 22.51 22.19 -3.71
N ILE A 269 23.14 21.06 -3.35
CA ILE A 269 22.72 19.73 -3.83
C ILE A 269 21.27 19.44 -3.41
N TYR A 270 20.89 19.86 -2.20
CA TYR A 270 19.58 19.62 -1.64
C TYR A 270 18.46 20.47 -2.28
N SER A 271 18.76 21.71 -2.69
CA SER A 271 17.73 22.71 -3.02
C SER A 271 17.83 23.34 -4.42
N SER A 272 18.84 23.01 -5.21
CA SER A 272 19.09 23.68 -6.50
C SER A 272 19.16 22.71 -7.67
N ALA A 273 18.52 23.07 -8.79
CA ALA A 273 18.52 22.29 -10.02
C ALA A 273 19.78 22.49 -10.88
N VAL A 274 20.40 23.66 -10.78
CA VAL A 274 21.69 23.99 -11.41
C VAL A 274 22.59 24.56 -10.33
N VAL A 275 23.83 24.09 -10.27
CA VAL A 275 24.79 24.37 -9.20
C VAL A 275 26.12 24.88 -9.78
N PRO A 276 26.90 25.68 -9.02
CA PRO A 276 28.24 26.09 -9.43
C PRO A 276 29.15 24.90 -9.76
N ALA A 277 30.11 25.08 -10.67
CA ALA A 277 31.03 24.02 -11.09
C ALA A 277 31.75 23.36 -9.91
N PHE A 278 32.19 24.15 -8.93
CA PHE A 278 32.81 23.66 -7.70
C PHE A 278 31.90 22.71 -6.90
N VAL A 279 30.60 22.99 -6.83
CA VAL A 279 29.63 22.13 -6.13
C VAL A 279 29.44 20.83 -6.90
N ALA A 280 29.36 20.88 -8.23
CA ALA A 280 29.23 19.70 -9.06
C ALA A 280 30.47 18.78 -8.97
N GLU A 281 31.67 19.37 -8.95
CA GLU A 281 32.93 18.65 -8.74
C GLU A 281 32.92 17.94 -7.38
N LYS A 282 32.51 18.63 -6.30
CA LYS A 282 32.41 18.03 -4.97
C LYS A 282 31.36 16.93 -4.88
N LEU A 283 30.22 17.10 -5.56
CA LEU A 283 29.22 16.04 -5.68
C LEU A 283 29.79 14.82 -6.40
N GLU A 284 30.47 14.99 -7.54
CA GLU A 284 31.06 13.90 -8.31
C GLU A 284 32.13 13.15 -7.52
N GLU A 285 33.03 13.87 -6.85
CA GLU A 285 34.02 13.30 -5.92
C GLU A 285 33.32 12.43 -4.86
N HIS A 286 32.27 12.95 -4.24
CA HIS A 286 31.56 12.25 -3.18
C HIS A 286 30.77 11.03 -3.68
N VAL A 287 30.13 11.14 -4.85
CA VAL A 287 29.42 10.02 -5.47
C VAL A 287 30.39 8.87 -5.77
N LYS A 288 31.61 9.15 -6.24
CA LYS A 288 32.63 8.11 -6.45
C LYS A 288 33.00 7.40 -5.15
N LEU A 289 33.20 8.14 -4.06
CA LEU A 289 33.47 7.54 -2.74
C LEU A 289 32.32 6.63 -2.26
N VAL A 290 31.07 7.07 -2.42
CA VAL A 290 29.90 6.26 -2.04
C VAL A 290 29.77 5.02 -2.93
N ILE A 291 30.08 5.11 -4.23
CA ILE A 291 30.13 3.94 -5.12
C ILE A 291 31.19 2.96 -4.63
N ASP A 292 32.42 3.41 -4.36
CA ASP A 292 33.51 2.57 -3.90
C ASP A 292 33.15 1.84 -2.58
N GLU A 293 32.48 2.54 -1.67
CA GLU A 293 32.01 1.98 -0.40
C GLU A 293 30.90 0.94 -0.59
N LEU A 294 29.93 1.21 -1.48
CA LEU A 294 28.84 0.29 -1.81
C LEU A 294 29.31 -0.95 -2.58
N GLU A 295 30.30 -0.80 -3.47
CA GLU A 295 30.92 -1.91 -4.20
C GLU A 295 31.78 -2.78 -3.28
N GLY A 296 32.31 -2.20 -2.20
CA GLY A 296 32.92 -2.95 -1.11
C GLY A 296 31.90 -3.80 -0.34
N GLU A 297 32.30 -4.96 0.18
CA GLU A 297 31.43 -5.85 0.97
C GLU A 297 31.17 -5.37 2.42
N GLY A 298 31.30 -4.06 2.70
CA GLY A 298 31.15 -3.45 4.03
C GLY A 298 29.78 -2.82 4.29
N ASP A 299 29.54 -2.47 5.57
CA ASP A 299 28.49 -1.52 5.95
C ASP A 299 28.89 -0.12 5.49
N VAL A 300 27.91 0.68 5.09
CA VAL A 300 28.12 2.02 4.55
C VAL A 300 27.91 3.05 5.66
N LEU A 301 28.86 3.95 5.87
CA LEU A 301 28.80 5.04 6.85
C LEU A 301 28.54 4.59 8.31
N GLU A 302 28.88 3.33 8.65
CA GLU A 302 28.71 2.65 9.95
C GLU A 302 27.27 2.58 10.53
N MET A 303 26.31 3.31 9.96
CA MET A 303 24.91 3.36 10.41
C MET A 303 23.92 2.78 9.41
N PHE A 304 24.30 2.59 8.15
CA PHE A 304 23.40 2.08 7.11
C PHE A 304 23.57 0.58 6.89
N PHE A 305 22.43 -0.12 6.94
CA PHE A 305 22.27 -1.44 6.37
C PHE A 305 21.51 -1.34 5.05
N ILE A 306 22.12 -1.78 3.95
CA ILE A 306 21.54 -1.72 2.61
C ILE A 306 21.52 -3.15 2.05
N PRO A 307 20.33 -3.77 1.88
CA PRO A 307 20.20 -5.10 1.28
C PRO A 307 20.83 -5.15 -0.11
N ARG A 308 21.30 -6.33 -0.53
CA ARG A 308 22.05 -6.54 -1.78
C ARG A 308 21.33 -5.99 -3.02
N ASP A 309 20.03 -6.25 -3.16
CA ASP A 309 19.27 -5.83 -4.34
C ASP A 309 19.11 -4.31 -4.37
N THR A 310 18.82 -3.70 -3.21
CA THR A 310 18.76 -2.24 -3.07
C THR A 310 20.12 -1.60 -3.35
N ARG A 311 21.20 -2.19 -2.86
CA ARG A 311 22.58 -1.75 -3.09
C ARG A 311 22.91 -1.73 -4.59
N TYR A 312 22.57 -2.79 -5.33
CA TYR A 312 22.78 -2.86 -6.78
C TYR A 312 22.06 -1.73 -7.52
N GLU A 313 20.78 -1.49 -7.20
CA GLU A 313 20.02 -0.41 -7.82
C GLU A 313 20.57 0.98 -7.46
N ILE A 314 20.98 1.21 -6.21
CA ILE A 314 21.62 2.47 -5.80
C ILE A 314 22.92 2.70 -6.58
N ILE A 315 23.80 1.70 -6.68
CA ILE A 315 25.06 1.81 -7.46
C ILE A 315 24.76 2.18 -8.91
N LYS A 316 23.75 1.55 -9.52
CA LYS A 316 23.31 1.88 -10.88
C LYS A 316 22.92 3.36 -11.01
N LYS A 317 22.12 3.89 -10.08
CA LYS A 317 21.71 5.31 -10.09
C LYS A 317 22.89 6.26 -9.88
N LEU A 318 23.78 5.97 -8.93
CA LEU A 318 24.98 6.76 -8.67
C LEU A 318 25.93 6.80 -9.88
N LYS A 319 26.13 5.66 -10.55
CA LYS A 319 26.93 5.59 -11.77
C LYS A 319 26.35 6.46 -12.89
N HIS A 320 25.02 6.53 -13.02
CA HIS A 320 24.40 7.45 -13.98
C HIS A 320 24.66 8.92 -13.66
N TRP A 321 24.72 9.31 -12.38
CA TRP A 321 24.94 10.72 -11.99
C TRP A 321 26.32 11.27 -12.36
N ILE A 322 27.31 10.41 -12.58
CA ILE A 322 28.67 10.80 -13.00
C ILE A 322 28.89 10.64 -14.52
N GLN A 323 27.84 10.27 -15.27
CA GLN A 323 27.89 10.25 -16.72
C GLN A 323 27.43 11.60 -17.30
N PRO A 324 27.89 11.98 -18.50
CA PRO A 324 27.36 13.15 -19.19
C PRO A 324 25.84 13.03 -19.41
N LEU A 325 25.10 14.07 -19.00
CA LEU A 325 23.68 14.18 -19.32
C LEU A 325 23.50 14.62 -20.79
N GLY A 326 22.37 14.26 -21.40
CA GLY A 326 22.03 14.70 -22.75
C GLY A 326 21.87 16.22 -22.86
N ASP A 327 21.98 16.76 -24.08
CA ASP A 327 21.95 18.21 -24.35
C ASP A 327 20.68 18.91 -23.81
N ASP A 328 19.54 18.22 -23.76
CA ASP A 328 18.30 18.75 -23.19
C ASP A 328 18.45 19.10 -21.71
N TYR A 329 19.32 18.40 -20.98
CA TYR A 329 19.60 18.61 -19.56
C TYR A 329 20.79 19.54 -19.32
N ALA A 330 21.37 20.16 -20.36
CA ALA A 330 22.38 21.20 -20.19
C ALA A 330 21.77 22.43 -19.45
N PRO A 331 22.56 23.17 -18.64
CA PRO A 331 22.07 24.33 -17.87
C PRO A 331 21.20 25.30 -18.67
N LYS A 332 21.63 25.68 -19.89
CA LYS A 332 20.91 26.57 -20.82
C LYS A 332 19.47 26.13 -21.15
N ASN A 333 19.18 24.83 -21.05
CA ASN A 333 17.89 24.24 -21.37
C ASN A 333 17.13 23.88 -20.09
N PHE A 334 17.81 23.26 -19.12
CA PHE A 334 17.22 22.76 -17.88
C PHE A 334 16.81 23.87 -16.91
N ARG A 335 17.63 24.90 -16.72
CA ARG A 335 17.33 26.03 -15.81
C ARG A 335 16.05 26.77 -16.23
N PRO A 336 15.88 27.19 -17.50
CA PRO A 336 14.61 27.79 -17.94
C PRO A 336 13.40 26.85 -17.81
N ALA A 337 13.59 25.54 -18.01
CA ALA A 337 12.52 24.55 -17.82
C ALA A 337 12.04 24.51 -16.36
N VAL A 338 12.96 24.39 -15.41
CA VAL A 338 12.66 24.41 -13.96
C VAL A 338 11.96 25.71 -13.57
N LEU A 339 12.48 26.85 -14.03
CA LEU A 339 11.89 28.16 -13.74
C LEU A 339 10.46 28.27 -14.27
N ASN A 340 10.22 27.81 -15.50
CA ASN A 340 8.88 27.84 -16.10
C ASN A 340 7.90 26.94 -15.35
N THR A 341 8.32 25.76 -14.89
CA THR A 341 7.51 24.89 -14.02
C THR A 341 7.16 25.58 -12.70
N TYR A 342 8.15 26.22 -12.04
CA TYR A 342 7.93 27.00 -10.82
C TYR A 342 6.92 28.15 -11.05
N LEU A 343 7.11 28.96 -12.09
CA LEU A 343 6.24 30.11 -12.37
C LEU A 343 4.80 29.68 -12.70
N ARG A 344 4.63 28.58 -13.42
CA ARG A 344 3.30 27.99 -13.67
C ARG A 344 2.62 27.53 -12.38
N ALA A 345 3.36 26.86 -11.49
CA ALA A 345 2.85 26.41 -10.21
C ALA A 345 2.50 27.60 -9.29
N GLU A 346 3.35 28.64 -9.27
CA GLU A 346 3.10 29.89 -8.54
C GLU A 346 1.83 30.58 -9.07
N GLN A 347 1.69 30.71 -10.39
CA GLN A 347 0.51 31.31 -11.02
C GLN A 347 -0.75 30.49 -10.71
N HIS A 348 -0.68 29.16 -10.81
CA HIS A 348 -1.80 28.28 -10.50
C HIS A 348 -2.27 28.43 -9.05
N ARG A 349 -1.32 28.49 -8.08
CA ARG A 349 -1.64 28.78 -6.68
C ARG A 349 -2.29 30.15 -6.51
N LYS A 350 -1.77 31.19 -7.16
CA LYS A 350 -2.36 32.55 -7.11
C LYS A 350 -3.79 32.55 -7.67
N THR A 351 -4.07 31.77 -8.71
CA THR A 351 -5.43 31.59 -9.25
C THR A 351 -6.34 30.87 -8.26
N LEU A 352 -5.86 29.82 -7.59
CA LEU A 352 -6.67 29.02 -6.65
C LEU A 352 -6.95 29.75 -5.33
N PHE A 353 -5.97 30.49 -4.82
CA PHE A 353 -6.03 31.07 -3.46
C PHE A 353 -6.12 32.61 -3.44
N GLY A 354 -6.13 33.28 -4.60
CA GLY A 354 -6.22 34.74 -4.73
C GLY A 354 -4.89 35.49 -4.47
N GLU A 355 -4.80 36.75 -4.93
CA GLU A 355 -3.62 37.62 -4.73
C GLU A 355 -3.44 38.07 -3.26
N THR A 356 -4.50 38.00 -2.46
CA THR A 356 -4.56 38.42 -1.05
C THR A 356 -4.47 37.24 -0.07
N ALA A 357 -4.16 36.02 -0.55
CA ALA A 357 -3.81 34.90 0.32
C ALA A 357 -2.76 35.39 1.33
N PRO A 358 -2.92 35.08 2.63
CA PRO A 358 -2.13 35.73 3.66
C PRO A 358 -0.64 35.56 3.35
N SER A 359 0.13 36.61 3.66
CA SER A 359 1.58 36.79 3.48
C SER A 359 2.48 35.72 4.15
N VAL A 360 1.92 34.54 4.44
CA VAL A 360 2.56 33.36 5.01
C VAL A 360 3.51 32.68 4.02
N VAL A 361 3.30 32.87 2.71
CA VAL A 361 4.21 32.38 1.66
C VAL A 361 5.08 33.53 1.17
N LYS A 362 6.24 33.76 1.81
CA LYS A 362 7.27 34.62 1.21
C LYS A 362 7.69 34.00 -0.12
N GLU A 363 7.56 34.77 -1.21
CA GLU A 363 8.00 34.36 -2.54
C GLU A 363 9.48 33.95 -2.52
N SER A 364 9.88 33.07 -3.42
CA SER A 364 11.31 32.77 -3.58
C SER A 364 12.11 34.04 -3.93
N PRO A 365 13.41 34.12 -3.61
CA PRO A 365 14.23 35.31 -3.86
C PRO A 365 14.16 35.79 -5.32
N LYS A 366 14.37 37.10 -5.54
CA LYS A 366 14.39 37.72 -6.88
C LYS A 366 15.27 36.93 -7.83
N GLU A 367 16.46 36.54 -7.37
CA GLU A 367 17.42 35.74 -8.13
C GLU A 367 16.80 34.43 -8.65
N PHE A 368 16.08 33.69 -7.82
CA PHE A 368 15.45 32.44 -8.25
C PHE A 368 14.28 32.71 -9.20
N ARG A 369 13.42 33.68 -8.90
CA ARG A 369 12.24 33.99 -9.72
C ARG A 369 12.58 34.52 -11.11
N GLU A 370 13.71 35.19 -11.26
CA GLU A 370 14.13 35.75 -12.53
C GLU A 370 15.11 34.89 -13.30
N LEU A 371 15.97 34.11 -12.61
CA LEU A 371 17.06 33.35 -13.23
C LEU A 371 16.91 31.84 -13.07
N GLY A 372 16.12 31.35 -12.10
CA GLY A 372 15.95 29.92 -11.81
C GLY A 372 17.07 29.29 -10.98
N VAL A 373 17.90 30.11 -10.31
CA VAL A 373 19.05 29.65 -9.50
C VAL A 373 19.16 30.38 -8.16
N LEU A 374 19.91 29.79 -7.22
CA LEU A 374 20.27 30.40 -5.95
C LEU A 374 21.75 30.80 -5.92
N PHE A 375 22.07 31.86 -5.17
CA PHE A 375 23.44 32.32 -4.98
C PHE A 375 23.82 32.22 -3.50
N ALA A 376 25.00 31.68 -3.23
CA ALA A 376 25.59 31.66 -1.90
C ALA A 376 25.95 33.08 -1.41
N GLY A 377 26.35 33.17 -0.15
CA GLY A 377 26.83 34.42 0.43
C GLY A 377 28.06 34.98 -0.30
N ASP A 378 28.22 36.30 -0.20
CA ASP A 378 29.25 37.08 -0.88
C ASP A 378 30.67 36.55 -0.63
N THR A 379 30.94 36.08 0.59
CA THR A 379 32.21 35.47 0.96
C THR A 379 32.50 34.17 0.22
N PHE A 380 31.49 33.31 0.04
CA PHE A 380 31.64 32.05 -0.70
C PHE A 380 31.91 32.34 -2.18
N ILE A 381 31.10 33.20 -2.79
CA ILE A 381 31.24 33.58 -4.21
C ILE A 381 32.60 34.24 -4.45
N GLY A 382 33.01 35.20 -3.63
CA GLY A 382 34.30 35.87 -3.79
C GLY A 382 35.50 34.92 -3.72
N ARG A 383 35.40 33.81 -2.99
CA ARG A 383 36.46 32.80 -2.88
C ARG A 383 36.43 31.76 -4.00
N ARG A 384 35.24 31.29 -4.39
CA ARG A 384 35.07 30.13 -5.29
C ARG A 384 34.78 30.50 -6.73
N GLU A 385 34.18 31.66 -6.95
CA GLU A 385 33.75 32.13 -8.28
C GLU A 385 33.83 33.66 -8.39
N PRO A 386 35.03 34.27 -8.23
CA PRO A 386 35.18 35.73 -8.17
C PRO A 386 34.68 36.46 -9.42
N ALA A 387 34.72 35.81 -10.60
CA ALA A 387 34.22 36.36 -11.86
C ALA A 387 32.70 36.55 -11.87
N LEU A 388 31.95 35.80 -11.05
CA LEU A 388 30.50 35.93 -10.91
C LEU A 388 30.12 37.22 -10.15
N ARG A 389 31.00 37.71 -9.26
CA ARG A 389 30.71 38.84 -8.37
C ARG A 389 30.25 40.10 -9.11
N PRO A 390 31.01 40.66 -10.06
CA PRO A 390 30.59 41.88 -10.75
C PRO A 390 29.31 41.69 -11.57
N LEU A 391 29.08 40.49 -12.12
CA LEU A 391 27.86 40.18 -12.86
C LEU A 391 26.63 40.15 -11.95
N LEU A 392 26.76 39.54 -10.77
CA LEU A 392 25.70 39.47 -9.77
C LEU A 392 25.41 40.85 -9.16
N ASP A 393 26.43 41.64 -8.86
CA ASP A 393 26.27 43.00 -8.35
C ASP A 393 25.57 43.91 -9.37
N ALA A 394 25.90 43.78 -10.66
CA ALA A 394 25.21 44.49 -11.74
C ALA A 394 23.75 44.07 -11.89
N PHE A 395 23.44 42.78 -11.77
CA PHE A 395 22.07 42.26 -11.78
C PHE A 395 21.25 42.75 -10.59
N ARG A 396 21.82 42.68 -9.38
CA ARG A 396 21.19 43.19 -8.15
C ARG A 396 20.95 44.70 -8.20
N SER A 397 21.77 45.44 -8.96
CA SER A 397 21.64 46.88 -9.20
C SER A 397 20.77 47.24 -10.41
N ASP A 398 20.07 46.28 -11.01
CA ASP A 398 19.17 46.48 -12.16
C ASP A 398 19.83 47.14 -13.39
N VAL A 399 21.12 46.85 -13.64
CA VAL A 399 21.83 47.35 -14.82
C VAL A 399 21.28 46.72 -16.11
N GLN A 400 21.05 47.54 -17.14
CA GLN A 400 20.55 47.07 -18.44
C GLN A 400 21.49 46.02 -19.05
N GLY A 401 20.94 44.87 -19.46
CA GLY A 401 21.70 43.76 -20.04
C GLY A 401 22.39 42.84 -19.02
N ALA A 402 22.42 43.20 -17.72
CA ALA A 402 23.08 42.40 -16.69
C ALA A 402 22.44 41.03 -16.50
N LYS A 403 21.11 40.93 -16.64
CA LYS A 403 20.39 39.66 -16.61
C LYS A 403 20.92 38.69 -17.68
N GLN A 404 20.94 39.12 -18.94
CA GLN A 404 21.39 38.26 -20.05
C GLN A 404 22.86 37.87 -19.92
N ALA A 405 23.72 38.79 -19.47
CA ALA A 405 25.12 38.51 -19.22
C ALA A 405 25.31 37.46 -18.11
N LEU A 406 24.55 37.59 -17.01
CA LEU A 406 24.58 36.65 -15.90
C LEU A 406 24.01 35.27 -16.30
N GLU A 407 22.91 35.23 -17.05
CA GLU A 407 22.36 33.99 -17.61
C GLU A 407 23.38 33.28 -18.51
N GLY A 408 24.01 34.01 -19.43
CA GLY A 408 25.05 33.44 -20.31
C GLY A 408 26.26 32.90 -19.54
N TYR A 409 26.63 33.56 -18.45
CA TYR A 409 27.69 33.07 -17.56
C TYR A 409 27.29 31.76 -16.86
N ILE A 410 26.12 31.74 -16.21
CA ILE A 410 25.58 30.53 -15.53
C ILE A 410 25.48 29.38 -16.53
N ASP A 411 24.88 29.62 -17.69
CA ASP A 411 24.60 28.59 -18.69
C ASP A 411 25.89 27.97 -19.26
N SER A 412 27.00 28.70 -19.22
CA SER A 412 28.31 28.24 -19.71
C SER A 412 29.20 27.61 -18.63
N HIS A 413 29.06 28.03 -17.36
CA HIS A 413 29.99 27.65 -16.29
C HIS A 413 29.37 26.72 -15.24
N TRP A 414 28.08 26.81 -14.99
CA TRP A 414 27.42 25.98 -13.98
C TRP A 414 27.06 24.61 -14.56
N LYS A 415 26.59 23.69 -13.70
CA LYS A 415 26.24 22.31 -14.05
C LYS A 415 24.87 21.95 -13.51
N THR A 416 24.15 21.12 -14.26
CA THR A 416 22.89 20.53 -13.81
C THR A 416 23.16 19.59 -12.63
N ASN A 417 22.31 19.66 -11.61
CA ASN A 417 22.37 18.80 -10.45
C ASN A 417 21.70 17.44 -10.78
N PRO A 418 22.48 16.37 -11.01
CA PRO A 418 21.92 15.08 -11.44
C PRO A 418 21.07 14.42 -10.34
N THR A 419 21.24 14.83 -9.08
CA THR A 419 20.52 14.27 -7.93
C THR A 419 19.02 14.59 -7.92
N LEU A 420 18.55 15.50 -8.79
CA LEU A 420 17.13 15.78 -9.00
C LEU A 420 16.50 14.99 -10.16
N LEU A 421 17.26 14.08 -10.79
CA LEU A 421 16.84 13.33 -11.97
C LEU A 421 17.00 11.82 -11.76
N ASP A 422 16.06 11.05 -12.31
CA ASP A 422 16.22 9.61 -12.55
C ASP A 422 16.08 9.36 -14.06
N MET A 423 17.22 9.19 -14.74
CA MET A 423 17.24 9.07 -16.20
C MET A 423 16.49 7.84 -16.74
N ASP A 424 16.26 6.80 -15.94
CA ASP A 424 15.42 5.67 -16.36
C ASP A 424 13.95 6.10 -16.43
N TYR A 425 13.50 6.92 -15.48
CA TYR A 425 12.15 7.49 -15.45
C TYR A 425 11.98 8.62 -16.49
N GLU A 426 12.95 9.53 -16.59
CA GLU A 426 12.89 10.66 -17.54
C GLU A 426 12.75 10.17 -19.00
N ARG A 427 13.54 9.16 -19.39
CA ARG A 427 13.49 8.57 -20.73
C ARG A 427 12.12 7.98 -21.04
N ARG A 428 11.51 7.27 -20.08
CA ARG A 428 10.17 6.68 -20.26
C ARG A 428 9.08 7.73 -20.40
N ARG A 429 9.13 8.76 -19.57
CA ARG A 429 8.18 9.85 -19.67
C ARG A 429 8.23 10.51 -21.05
N GLU A 430 9.42 10.68 -21.62
CA GLU A 430 9.57 11.23 -22.97
C GLU A 430 8.93 10.33 -24.04
N GLU A 431 8.94 8.99 -23.87
CA GLU A 431 8.27 8.03 -24.75
C GLU A 431 6.73 8.10 -24.65
N GLU A 432 6.16 8.52 -23.51
CA GLU A 432 4.70 8.66 -23.30
C GLU A 432 4.08 9.88 -24.02
N ILE A 433 4.89 10.84 -24.51
CA ILE A 433 4.41 12.07 -25.15
C ILE A 433 4.16 11.82 -26.65
N GLU A 434 2.97 12.21 -27.15
CA GLU A 434 2.54 11.96 -28.54
C GLU A 434 3.55 12.44 -29.60
N PRO A 435 3.87 11.62 -30.62
CA PRO A 435 4.69 12.05 -31.75
C PRO A 435 4.00 13.20 -32.52
N GLY A 436 4.57 14.40 -32.46
CA GLY A 436 4.06 15.58 -33.17
C GLY A 436 3.47 16.67 -32.27
N ALA A 437 3.33 16.43 -30.96
CA ALA A 437 3.20 17.53 -30.01
C ALA A 437 4.45 18.41 -30.12
N SER A 438 4.27 19.73 -30.22
CA SER A 438 5.35 20.68 -30.49
C SER A 438 6.54 20.44 -29.56
N ARG A 439 7.68 20.09 -30.16
CA ARG A 439 8.98 19.72 -29.56
C ARG A 439 9.68 20.86 -28.82
N GLY A 440 8.93 21.81 -28.26
CA GLY A 440 9.45 23.05 -27.71
C GLY A 440 9.34 23.10 -26.19
N LYS A 441 10.48 22.87 -25.52
CA LYS A 441 10.76 22.99 -24.07
C LYS A 441 10.59 21.71 -23.28
N LEU A 442 11.72 21.19 -22.80
CA LEU A 442 11.82 20.26 -21.68
C LEU A 442 10.85 20.72 -20.56
N ALA A 443 9.99 19.81 -20.09
CA ALA A 443 9.11 20.05 -18.95
C ALA A 443 9.61 19.19 -17.78
N THR A 444 9.94 19.82 -16.65
CA THR A 444 10.35 19.10 -15.45
C THR A 444 9.13 18.49 -14.74
N THR A 445 9.27 17.30 -14.18
CA THR A 445 8.20 16.61 -13.42
C THR A 445 8.08 17.02 -11.97
N PHE A 446 9.04 17.79 -11.47
CA PHE A 446 9.03 18.27 -10.10
C PHE A 446 8.91 19.79 -10.06
N GLU A 447 8.16 20.26 -9.07
CA GLU A 447 8.18 21.66 -8.68
C GLU A 447 9.32 21.88 -7.68
N LEU A 448 10.25 22.78 -8.02
CA LEU A 448 11.29 23.22 -7.10
C LEU A 448 10.99 24.65 -6.64
N ASP A 449 10.56 24.80 -5.39
CA ASP A 449 10.45 26.07 -4.69
C ASP A 449 11.40 26.03 -3.47
N PRO A 450 12.63 26.56 -3.61
CA PRO A 450 13.64 26.44 -2.55
C PRO A 450 13.24 27.17 -1.26
N ALA A 451 12.51 28.27 -1.35
CA ALA A 451 12.05 28.99 -0.18
C ALA A 451 10.96 28.21 0.57
N ARG A 452 10.04 27.55 -0.17
CA ARG A 452 9.06 26.63 0.44
C ARG A 452 9.74 25.40 1.03
N LEU A 453 10.72 24.82 0.33
CA LEU A 453 11.52 23.71 0.84
C LEU A 453 12.18 24.07 2.17
N MET A 454 12.94 25.18 2.21
CA MET A 454 13.60 25.66 3.42
C MET A 454 12.61 25.88 4.58
N ARG A 455 11.47 26.53 4.32
CA ARG A 455 10.43 26.72 5.36
C ARG A 455 9.84 25.41 5.85
N SER A 456 9.65 24.44 4.95
CA SER A 456 9.08 23.13 5.28
C SER A 456 9.94 22.35 6.28
N LEU A 457 11.25 22.65 6.37
CA LEU A 457 12.19 21.99 7.27
C LEU A 457 12.26 22.62 8.67
N TRP A 458 11.82 23.87 8.86
CA TRP A 458 12.22 24.69 10.02
C TRP A 458 11.27 24.63 11.25
N ASN A 459 10.26 23.76 11.24
CA ASN A 459 9.39 23.55 12.41
C ASN A 459 10.12 22.95 13.64
N LEU A 460 11.39 22.58 13.53
CA LEU A 460 12.12 21.75 14.49
C LEU A 460 12.89 22.54 15.57
N THR A 461 13.23 23.80 15.33
CA THR A 461 14.18 24.56 16.18
C THR A 461 13.57 25.75 16.91
N ARG A 462 12.24 25.95 16.85
CA ARG A 462 11.45 27.05 17.46
C ARG A 462 11.84 28.49 17.07
N SER A 463 13.01 28.74 16.52
CA SER A 463 13.36 30.03 15.90
C SER A 463 12.69 30.11 14.53
N ARG A 464 12.05 31.22 14.15
CA ARG A 464 11.66 31.42 12.74
C ARG A 464 12.93 31.48 11.87
N PRO A 465 12.89 31.06 10.59
CA PRO A 465 13.95 31.39 9.66
C PRO A 465 14.15 32.91 9.71
N GLU A 466 15.40 33.35 9.82
CA GLU A 466 15.72 34.76 9.64
C GLU A 466 15.33 35.17 8.22
N ASP A 467 15.10 36.46 7.98
CA ASP A 467 14.85 37.04 6.64
C ASP A 467 16.08 36.97 5.69
N GLY A 468 16.99 36.00 5.93
CA GLY A 468 18.23 35.77 5.23
C GLY A 468 18.14 34.84 4.02
N ASN A 469 19.29 34.55 3.44
CA ASN A 469 19.44 33.75 2.22
C ASN A 469 18.93 32.30 2.42
N VAL A 470 18.28 31.72 1.41
CA VAL A 470 17.76 30.33 1.45
C VAL A 470 18.89 29.33 1.74
N LEU A 471 20.05 29.49 1.10
CA LEU A 471 21.19 28.59 1.28
C LEU A 471 21.79 28.74 2.68
N GLU A 472 21.94 29.95 3.21
CA GLU A 472 22.46 30.17 4.57
C GLU A 472 21.54 29.56 5.64
N ASN A 473 20.22 29.63 5.44
CA ASN A 473 19.27 28.94 6.32
C ASN A 473 19.41 27.41 6.22
N LEU A 474 19.60 26.87 5.01
CA LEU A 474 19.87 25.44 4.83
C LEU A 474 21.23 25.02 5.41
N ASP A 475 22.25 25.88 5.37
CA ASP A 475 23.55 25.63 5.99
C ASP A 475 23.38 25.45 7.50
N LYS A 476 22.60 26.31 8.15
CA LYS A 476 22.24 26.18 9.58
C LYS A 476 21.47 24.88 9.84
N PHE A 477 20.54 24.48 8.96
CA PHE A 477 19.83 23.21 9.08
C PHE A 477 20.80 22.01 9.04
N PHE A 478 21.69 21.97 8.03
CA PHE A 478 22.66 20.89 7.88
C PHE A 478 23.70 20.89 9.00
N GLU A 479 24.04 22.03 9.57
CA GLU A 479 24.91 22.10 10.75
C GLU A 479 24.26 21.46 11.99
N VAL A 480 22.96 21.72 12.23
CA VAL A 480 22.20 21.06 13.30
C VAL A 480 22.08 19.57 13.03
N PHE A 481 21.79 19.18 11.78
CA PHE A 481 21.70 17.78 11.38
C PHE A 481 23.04 17.05 11.53
N ALA A 482 24.16 17.67 11.18
CA ALA A 482 25.50 17.12 11.38
C ALA A 482 25.81 16.93 12.88
N THR A 483 25.42 17.90 13.71
CA THR A 483 25.56 17.79 15.17
C THR A 483 24.73 16.63 15.72
N ALA A 484 23.49 16.47 15.25
CA ALA A 484 22.63 15.35 15.62
C ALA A 484 23.22 14.01 15.16
N THR A 485 23.69 13.93 13.92
CA THR A 485 24.31 12.74 13.34
C THR A 485 25.53 12.30 14.15
N MET A 486 26.42 13.23 14.49
CA MET A 486 27.59 12.94 15.34
C MET A 486 27.19 12.42 16.72
N THR A 487 26.19 13.05 17.35
CA THR A 487 25.70 12.68 18.71
C THR A 487 25.04 11.30 18.74
N LEU A 488 24.48 10.86 17.61
CA LEU A 488 23.67 9.66 17.50
C LEU A 488 24.36 8.50 16.76
N LEU A 489 25.54 8.72 16.17
CA LEU A 489 26.25 7.80 15.25
C LEU A 489 26.26 6.33 15.71
N GLN A 490 26.54 6.08 16.99
CA GLN A 490 26.65 4.72 17.56
C GLN A 490 25.33 4.14 18.10
N ARG A 491 24.23 4.91 18.06
CA ARG A 491 22.92 4.53 18.61
C ARG A 491 21.81 4.48 17.57
N VAL A 492 22.07 4.96 16.35
CA VAL A 492 21.12 4.96 15.23
C VAL A 492 21.53 3.91 14.22
N GLN A 493 20.55 3.13 13.77
CA GLN A 493 20.71 2.23 12.62
C GLN A 493 19.63 2.54 11.60
N ILE A 494 20.00 2.54 10.32
CA ILE A 494 19.14 2.87 9.19
C ILE A 494 19.17 1.71 8.20
N GLU A 495 18.07 0.99 8.09
CA GLU A 495 17.83 0.00 7.04
C GLU A 495 17.20 0.70 5.83
N ALA A 496 17.86 0.67 4.67
CA ALA A 496 17.38 1.30 3.44
C ALA A 496 16.89 0.25 2.43
N ILE A 497 15.61 0.32 2.04
CA ILE A 497 14.98 -0.65 1.14
C ILE A 497 14.38 0.06 -0.07
N ALA A 498 14.80 -0.35 -1.28
CA ALA A 498 14.10 0.01 -2.52
C ALA A 498 13.00 -1.03 -2.79
N GLY A 499 11.73 -0.63 -2.74
CA GLY A 499 10.61 -1.56 -2.92
C GLY A 499 9.22 -0.93 -2.80
N GLU A 500 8.21 -1.69 -3.19
CA GLU A 500 6.81 -1.28 -3.04
C GLU A 500 6.38 -1.35 -1.55
N MET A 501 5.58 -0.38 -1.12
CA MET A 501 5.17 -0.24 0.28
C MET A 501 4.49 -1.50 0.80
N VAL A 502 3.35 -1.89 0.23
CA VAL A 502 2.55 -3.02 0.73
C VAL A 502 3.33 -4.33 0.70
N ASP A 503 4.09 -4.58 -0.37
CA ASP A 503 4.94 -5.77 -0.44
C ASP A 503 5.96 -5.82 0.70
N THR A 504 6.67 -4.72 0.94
CA THR A 504 7.66 -4.63 2.02
C THR A 504 7.01 -4.77 3.39
N LEU A 505 5.86 -4.14 3.64
CA LEU A 505 5.13 -4.26 4.91
C LEU A 505 4.69 -5.70 5.18
N GLU A 506 4.19 -6.41 4.18
CA GLU A 506 3.81 -7.82 4.32
C GLU A 506 5.04 -8.71 4.53
N ARG A 507 6.17 -8.45 3.84
CA ARG A 507 7.42 -9.17 4.10
C ARG A 507 7.94 -8.96 5.51
N ILE A 508 7.84 -7.75 6.07
CA ILE A 508 8.18 -7.50 7.48
C ILE A 508 7.24 -8.26 8.40
N ARG A 509 5.93 -8.19 8.13
CA ARG A 509 4.88 -8.82 8.96
C ARG A 509 5.13 -10.32 9.11
N TYR A 510 5.51 -10.98 8.03
CA TYR A 510 5.65 -12.43 7.95
C TYR A 510 7.09 -12.91 7.89
N ASP A 511 8.05 -12.05 8.23
CA ASP A 511 9.46 -12.43 8.32
C ASP A 511 10.03 -13.01 7.01
N SER A 512 9.64 -12.40 5.89
CA SER A 512 9.99 -12.84 4.53
C SER A 512 10.97 -11.88 3.84
N LEU A 513 11.65 -11.03 4.61
CA LEU A 513 12.82 -10.28 4.13
C LEU A 513 14.07 -11.14 4.34
N GLU A 514 14.64 -11.65 3.23
CA GLU A 514 15.76 -12.59 3.28
C GLU A 514 16.95 -12.04 4.06
N HIS A 515 17.29 -10.76 3.87
CA HIS A 515 18.42 -10.11 4.53
C HIS A 515 18.28 -10.04 6.06
N ARG A 516 17.07 -10.13 6.61
CA ARG A 516 16.83 -10.17 8.07
C ARG A 516 16.97 -11.57 8.67
N SER A 517 17.17 -12.60 7.84
CA SER A 517 17.40 -13.98 8.30
C SER A 517 18.89 -14.34 8.33
N GLN A 518 19.76 -13.48 7.80
CA GLN A 518 21.18 -13.73 7.64
C GLN A 518 21.99 -13.05 8.76
N LYS A 519 22.84 -13.79 9.46
CA LYS A 519 23.76 -13.21 10.45
C LYS A 519 24.86 -12.42 9.76
N PRO A 520 25.37 -11.34 10.39
CA PRO A 520 26.47 -10.58 9.84
C PRO A 520 27.73 -11.46 9.70
N GLN A 521 28.42 -11.31 8.58
CA GLN A 521 29.65 -12.06 8.31
C GLN A 521 30.88 -11.46 9.01
N LYS A 522 30.84 -10.16 9.34
CA LYS A 522 31.94 -9.41 9.96
C LYS A 522 31.61 -9.04 11.40
N VAL A 523 32.61 -9.14 12.29
CA VAL A 523 32.49 -8.71 13.69
C VAL A 523 32.34 -7.19 13.73
N GLY A 524 31.29 -6.71 14.40
CA GLY A 524 30.97 -5.28 14.51
C GLY A 524 30.02 -4.75 13.43
N ALA A 525 29.67 -5.55 12.42
CA ALA A 525 28.67 -5.16 11.41
C ALA A 525 27.24 -5.14 11.97
N ILE A 526 26.35 -4.42 11.30
CA ILE A 526 24.94 -4.32 11.69
C ILE A 526 24.25 -5.69 11.54
N ASP A 527 23.73 -6.22 12.66
CA ASP A 527 22.97 -7.47 12.67
C ASP A 527 21.49 -7.25 12.30
N ALA A 528 21.17 -7.48 11.03
CA ALA A 528 19.81 -7.34 10.51
C ALA A 528 18.81 -8.35 11.11
N THR A 529 19.27 -9.43 11.75
CA THR A 529 18.39 -10.38 12.46
C THR A 529 17.72 -9.77 13.69
N GLN A 530 18.25 -8.65 14.18
CA GLN A 530 17.72 -7.91 15.33
C GLN A 530 16.79 -6.75 14.92
N PHE A 531 16.52 -6.57 13.62
CA PHE A 531 15.67 -5.47 13.16
C PHE A 531 14.21 -5.63 13.61
N PRO A 532 13.53 -4.52 13.95
CA PRO A 532 12.18 -4.55 14.48
C PRO A 532 11.18 -5.07 13.43
N ARG A 533 10.24 -5.91 13.88
CA ARG A 533 9.06 -6.31 13.10
C ARG A 533 7.84 -5.45 13.40
N GLN A 534 7.87 -4.72 14.50
CA GLN A 534 6.85 -3.76 14.89
C GLN A 534 7.49 -2.41 15.21
N TYR A 535 6.81 -1.35 14.83
CA TYR A 535 7.31 0.02 14.87
C TYR A 535 6.51 0.89 15.83
N ASP A 536 7.20 1.84 16.45
CA ASP A 536 6.58 2.87 17.28
C ASP A 536 5.83 3.89 16.43
N ARG A 537 6.40 4.26 15.27
CA ARG A 537 5.79 5.17 14.30
C ARG A 537 5.99 4.65 12.88
N ILE A 538 4.91 4.68 12.11
CA ILE A 538 4.94 4.42 10.66
C ILE A 538 4.47 5.71 9.96
N HIS A 539 5.23 6.22 9.01
CA HIS A 539 4.87 7.37 8.20
C HIS A 539 4.86 6.94 6.73
N MET A 540 3.85 7.33 5.98
CA MET A 540 3.63 6.86 4.60
C MET A 540 3.44 7.98 3.57
N SER A 541 3.73 9.24 3.94
CA SER A 541 3.51 10.39 3.07
C SER A 541 2.09 10.36 2.46
N ASN A 542 1.96 10.62 1.16
CA ASN A 542 0.74 10.53 0.36
C ASN A 542 0.68 9.24 -0.49
N ILE A 543 1.52 8.23 -0.22
CA ILE A 543 1.46 6.94 -0.94
C ILE A 543 0.04 6.36 -0.97
N PRO A 544 -0.73 6.37 0.15
CA PRO A 544 -2.10 5.82 0.17
C PRO A 544 -3.01 6.34 -0.95
N ASP A 545 -2.83 7.57 -1.41
CA ASP A 545 -3.63 8.16 -2.49
C ASP A 545 -3.61 7.33 -3.78
N TYR A 546 -2.50 6.64 -4.04
CA TYR A 546 -2.26 5.86 -5.25
C TYR A 546 -2.58 4.37 -5.10
N VAL A 547 -2.66 3.87 -3.86
CA VAL A 547 -2.64 2.43 -3.58
C VAL A 547 -3.88 1.89 -2.86
N GLY A 548 -4.95 2.68 -2.76
CA GLY A 548 -6.24 2.25 -2.18
C GLY A 548 -6.59 2.94 -0.87
N GLY A 549 -5.91 4.05 -0.58
CA GLY A 549 -6.23 4.98 0.48
C GLY A 549 -6.13 4.37 1.88
N PRO A 550 -6.99 4.81 2.82
CA PRO A 550 -6.98 4.34 4.20
C PRO A 550 -7.20 2.82 4.32
N LEU A 551 -7.92 2.17 3.41
CA LEU A 551 -8.08 0.72 3.44
C LEU A 551 -6.72 0.01 3.38
N THR A 552 -5.89 0.36 2.40
CA THR A 552 -4.55 -0.21 2.22
C THR A 552 -3.62 0.14 3.39
N ALA A 553 -3.59 1.41 3.80
CA ALA A 553 -2.74 1.88 4.89
C ALA A 553 -3.03 1.14 6.21
N LEU A 554 -4.31 1.01 6.57
CA LEU A 554 -4.73 0.37 7.83
C LEU A 554 -4.57 -1.16 7.77
N LEU A 555 -4.82 -1.77 6.61
CA LEU A 555 -4.74 -3.22 6.41
C LEU A 555 -3.30 -3.75 6.55
N HIS A 556 -2.32 -3.00 6.04
CA HIS A 556 -0.92 -3.41 5.97
C HIS A 556 -0.02 -2.76 7.02
N GLY A 557 -0.25 -1.48 7.35
CA GLY A 557 0.53 -0.78 8.38
C GLY A 557 0.09 -1.10 9.81
N GLY A 558 -1.22 -1.28 10.04
CA GLY A 558 -1.78 -1.54 11.37
C GLY A 558 -1.16 -2.72 12.12
N PRO A 559 -1.01 -3.90 11.48
CA PRO A 559 -0.38 -5.07 12.12
C PRO A 559 1.09 -4.88 12.52
N LEU A 560 1.79 -3.91 11.94
CA LEU A 560 3.18 -3.59 12.24
C LEU A 560 3.32 -2.55 13.36
N LEU A 561 2.23 -2.08 13.95
CA LEU A 561 2.30 -1.18 15.11
C LEU A 561 2.57 -1.96 16.40
N ARG A 562 3.49 -1.44 17.22
CA ARG A 562 3.83 -2.06 18.52
C ARG A 562 2.62 -2.28 19.41
N GLU A 563 2.66 -3.39 20.13
CA GLU A 563 1.55 -3.78 20.99
C GLU A 563 1.56 -3.21 22.40
N ASP A 564 2.75 -3.07 22.95
CA ASP A 564 3.06 -2.87 24.35
C ASP A 564 3.06 -1.40 24.78
N ARG A 565 3.09 -0.46 23.83
CA ARG A 565 3.17 0.98 24.10
C ARG A 565 2.52 1.82 22.99
N PRO A 566 2.30 3.13 23.19
CA PRO A 566 1.64 4.01 22.23
C PRO A 566 2.35 4.04 20.87
N SER A 567 1.68 3.46 19.87
CA SER A 567 2.12 3.40 18.49
C SER A 567 1.06 3.99 17.55
N ASN A 568 1.49 4.55 16.43
CA ASN A 568 0.58 5.05 15.39
C ASN A 568 1.20 5.00 14.00
N LEU A 569 0.34 4.93 12.99
CA LEU A 569 0.69 5.17 11.60
C LEU A 569 0.10 6.52 11.13
N ARG A 570 0.75 7.14 10.15
CA ARG A 570 0.43 8.49 9.68
C ARG A 570 0.60 8.58 8.18
N PHE A 571 -0.35 9.22 7.52
CA PHE A 571 -0.33 9.52 6.09
C PHE A 571 -1.22 10.74 5.83
N ASN A 572 -1.14 11.31 4.64
CA ASN A 572 -1.97 12.45 4.24
C ASN A 572 -2.60 12.20 2.87
N ASN A 573 -3.32 13.19 2.36
CA ASN A 573 -3.88 13.20 1.02
C ASN A 573 -3.42 14.46 0.29
N LEU A 574 -2.56 14.28 -0.71
CA LEU A 574 -2.04 15.36 -1.55
C LEU A 574 -2.49 15.25 -3.00
N LEU A 575 -2.87 14.05 -3.46
CA LEU A 575 -3.28 13.82 -4.85
C LEU A 575 -4.67 14.39 -5.14
N ASN A 576 -5.63 14.18 -4.24
CA ASN A 576 -7.02 14.56 -4.45
C ASN A 576 -7.74 15.19 -3.24
N PRO A 577 -7.08 16.08 -2.45
CA PRO A 577 -7.75 16.75 -1.36
C PRO A 577 -9.04 17.50 -1.78
N PRO A 578 -9.14 18.16 -2.95
CA PRO A 578 -10.36 18.89 -3.31
C PRO A 578 -11.56 17.99 -3.67
N MET A 579 -11.37 16.66 -3.71
CA MET A 579 -12.48 15.71 -3.88
C MET A 579 -13.29 15.53 -2.59
N PHE A 580 -12.72 15.84 -1.42
CA PHE A 580 -13.32 15.51 -0.13
C PHE A 580 -13.49 16.76 0.74
N GLU A 581 -14.61 16.82 1.44
CA GLU A 581 -14.92 17.86 2.43
C GLU A 581 -14.71 17.36 3.86
N THR A 582 -14.81 16.05 4.08
CA THR A 582 -14.72 15.42 5.41
C THR A 582 -14.00 14.07 5.34
N HIS A 583 -13.45 13.61 6.48
CA HIS A 583 -12.90 12.25 6.57
C HIS A 583 -13.93 11.18 6.29
N ASP A 584 -15.19 11.40 6.65
CA ASP A 584 -16.26 10.45 6.37
C ASP A 584 -16.37 10.20 4.87
N GLN A 585 -16.26 11.23 4.03
CA GLN A 585 -16.29 11.06 2.58
C GLN A 585 -15.06 10.30 2.06
N PHE A 586 -13.89 10.63 2.59
CA PHE A 586 -12.63 9.96 2.27
C PHE A 586 -12.66 8.46 2.65
N LEU A 587 -13.15 8.13 3.85
CA LEU A 587 -13.32 6.75 4.30
C LEU A 587 -14.40 6.03 3.47
N THR A 588 -15.51 6.70 3.13
CA THR A 588 -16.59 6.14 2.31
C THR A 588 -16.06 5.63 0.97
N GLU A 589 -15.26 6.42 0.24
CA GLU A 589 -14.75 6.00 -1.06
C GLU A 589 -13.76 4.84 -0.93
N TYR A 590 -12.79 4.92 -0.03
CA TYR A 590 -11.71 3.94 -0.01
C TYR A 590 -12.01 2.68 0.83
N MET A 591 -12.84 2.77 1.86
CA MET A 591 -13.14 1.67 2.80
C MET A 591 -14.58 1.17 2.69
N LEU A 592 -15.44 1.81 1.88
CA LEU A 592 -16.89 1.58 1.85
C LEU A 592 -17.50 1.52 3.27
N MET A 593 -16.97 2.37 4.14
CA MET A 593 -17.28 2.49 5.57
C MET A 593 -16.84 3.88 6.03
N HIS A 594 -17.62 4.55 6.87
CA HIS A 594 -17.28 5.89 7.37
C HIS A 594 -17.33 6.01 8.90
N ASP A 595 -18.10 5.16 9.58
CA ASP A 595 -18.23 5.21 11.03
C ASP A 595 -16.91 4.83 11.73
N ALA A 596 -16.37 5.75 12.53
CA ALA A 596 -15.09 5.58 13.20
C ALA A 596 -15.06 4.39 14.18
N LYS A 597 -16.18 4.05 14.82
CA LYS A 597 -16.26 2.89 15.72
C LYS A 597 -16.20 1.59 14.93
N GLN A 598 -16.91 1.52 13.81
CA GLN A 598 -16.82 0.38 12.89
C GLN A 598 -15.40 0.24 12.33
N VAL A 599 -14.74 1.33 11.94
CA VAL A 599 -13.33 1.27 11.50
C VAL A 599 -12.45 0.70 12.63
N ALA A 600 -12.63 1.16 13.87
CA ALA A 600 -11.91 0.61 15.01
C ALA A 600 -12.19 -0.89 15.24
N ASP A 601 -13.43 -1.33 15.02
CA ASP A 601 -13.85 -2.72 15.18
C ASP A 601 -13.35 -3.65 14.07
N HIS A 602 -13.06 -3.14 12.87
CA HIS A 602 -12.57 -3.93 11.73
C HIS A 602 -11.05 -3.87 11.57
N PHE A 603 -10.43 -2.77 11.99
CA PHE A 603 -9.01 -2.51 11.77
C PHE A 603 -8.22 -2.38 13.07
N GLY A 604 -8.84 -2.32 14.24
CA GLY A 604 -8.13 -2.18 15.52
C GLY A 604 -7.43 -0.82 15.68
N LEU A 605 -7.84 0.16 14.87
CA LEU A 605 -7.22 1.48 14.77
C LEU A 605 -8.27 2.58 14.91
N VAL A 606 -7.91 3.63 15.63
CA VAL A 606 -8.73 4.84 15.81
C VAL A 606 -7.97 6.04 15.26
N LYS A 607 -8.67 6.90 14.52
CA LYS A 607 -8.12 8.21 14.15
C LYS A 607 -7.96 9.02 15.44
N LYS A 608 -6.78 9.57 15.69
CA LYS A 608 -6.58 10.52 16.78
C LYS A 608 -7.25 11.85 16.40
N GLU A 609 -8.06 12.36 17.32
CA GLU A 609 -8.48 13.77 17.25
C GLU A 609 -7.27 14.67 17.49
N GLU A 610 -7.18 15.76 16.75
CA GLU A 610 -6.15 16.77 17.02
C GLU A 610 -6.40 17.38 18.41
N THR A 611 -5.44 17.21 19.33
CA THR A 611 -5.54 17.82 20.66
C THR A 611 -5.26 19.31 20.57
N GLY A 612 -6.33 20.11 20.51
CA GLY A 612 -6.29 21.57 20.50
C GLY A 612 -7.52 22.13 19.79
N LYS A 613 -7.93 23.37 20.07
CA LYS A 613 -8.85 24.06 19.15
C LYS A 613 -8.11 24.12 17.81
N PRO A 614 -8.66 23.60 16.69
CA PRO A 614 -8.05 23.86 15.40
C PRO A 614 -7.98 25.38 15.31
N MET A 615 -6.77 25.95 15.31
CA MET A 615 -6.63 27.27 14.75
C MET A 615 -7.08 27.06 13.32
N LEU A 616 -8.30 27.50 13.01
CA LEU A 616 -8.83 27.52 11.65
C LEU A 616 -7.71 28.10 10.81
N ASP A 617 -7.11 27.25 9.98
CA ASP A 617 -6.06 27.70 9.08
C ASP A 617 -6.68 28.85 8.29
N PRO A 618 -6.07 30.05 8.25
CA PRO A 618 -6.62 31.18 7.52
C PRO A 618 -6.99 30.81 6.07
N ILE A 619 -6.26 29.86 5.48
CA ILE A 619 -6.51 29.27 4.16
C ILE A 619 -7.73 28.33 4.22
N ALA A 620 -7.85 27.44 5.22
CA ALA A 620 -9.05 26.62 5.40
C ALA A 620 -10.33 27.46 5.53
N LYS A 621 -10.27 28.55 6.30
CA LYS A 621 -11.38 29.47 6.48
C LYS A 621 -11.73 30.19 5.18
N MET A 622 -10.72 30.57 4.39
CA MET A 622 -10.90 31.21 3.09
C MET A 622 -11.56 30.26 2.08
N ILE A 623 -11.15 28.98 2.06
CA ILE A 623 -11.65 28.01 1.09
C ILE A 623 -12.93 27.30 1.58
N GLY A 624 -13.22 27.35 2.89
CA GLY A 624 -14.37 26.70 3.49
C GLY A 624 -14.24 25.17 3.62
N ASN A 625 -13.03 24.62 3.53
CA ASN A 625 -12.80 23.17 3.60
C ASN A 625 -11.51 22.86 4.39
N GLN A 626 -11.69 22.34 5.62
CA GLN A 626 -10.61 22.00 6.54
C GLN A 626 -9.82 20.75 6.09
N PHE A 627 -10.47 19.81 5.40
CA PHE A 627 -9.82 18.57 4.96
C PHE A 627 -8.65 18.84 4.01
N MET A 628 -8.78 19.86 3.14
CA MET A 628 -7.74 20.19 2.15
C MET A 628 -6.45 20.76 2.73
N VAL A 629 -6.44 21.20 3.98
CA VAL A 629 -5.26 21.79 4.62
C VAL A 629 -4.73 20.93 5.76
N GLU A 630 -5.33 19.76 6.02
CA GLU A 630 -4.89 18.88 7.10
C GLU A 630 -3.57 18.21 6.74
N ASP A 631 -2.56 18.41 7.60
CA ASP A 631 -1.19 17.95 7.31
C ASP A 631 -1.08 16.42 7.30
N TYR A 632 -1.62 15.72 8.33
CA TYR A 632 -1.53 14.27 8.48
C TYR A 632 -2.71 13.65 9.24
N PHE A 633 -3.24 12.55 8.72
CA PHE A 633 -4.18 11.68 9.41
C PHE A 633 -3.43 10.69 10.29
N VAL A 634 -3.63 10.76 11.61
CA VAL A 634 -2.93 9.92 12.59
C VAL A 634 -3.84 8.80 13.08
N TRP A 635 -3.44 7.56 12.86
CA TRP A 635 -4.19 6.37 13.27
C TRP A 635 -3.42 5.59 14.33
N ALA A 636 -4.00 5.49 15.52
CA ALA A 636 -3.40 4.82 16.67
C ALA A 636 -4.14 3.53 17.00
N ARG A 637 -3.50 2.62 17.74
CA ARG A 637 -4.15 1.39 18.16
C ARG A 637 -5.30 1.67 19.12
N SER A 638 -6.43 0.98 18.91
CA SER A 638 -7.59 1.07 19.79
C SER A 638 -7.43 0.27 21.09
N GLY A 639 -6.43 -0.62 21.15
CA GLY A 639 -6.25 -1.61 22.23
C GLY A 639 -7.14 -2.85 22.09
N ILE A 640 -8.07 -2.87 21.13
CA ILE A 640 -8.95 -4.02 20.87
C ILE A 640 -8.19 -5.06 20.03
N LYS A 641 -7.92 -6.23 20.62
CA LYS A 641 -7.31 -7.37 19.90
C LYS A 641 -8.33 -8.15 19.06
N LYS A 642 -9.48 -8.46 19.68
CA LYS A 642 -10.63 -9.10 19.03
C LYS A 642 -11.88 -8.32 19.37
N THR A 643 -12.69 -8.06 18.37
CA THR A 643 -13.95 -7.35 18.49
C THR A 643 -14.99 -8.30 19.11
N PRO A 644 -15.65 -7.90 20.21
CA PRO A 644 -16.71 -8.71 20.82
C PRO A 644 -17.84 -8.99 19.83
N TRP A 645 -18.47 -10.15 19.94
CA TRP A 645 -19.59 -10.57 19.08
C TRP A 645 -20.68 -9.49 18.90
N SER A 646 -21.02 -8.79 20.00
CA SER A 646 -22.05 -7.74 20.00
C SER A 646 -21.70 -6.48 19.20
N ARG A 647 -20.44 -6.32 18.81
CA ARG A 647 -19.91 -5.19 18.03
C ARG A 647 -19.59 -5.57 16.58
N LEU A 648 -19.55 -6.86 16.27
CA LEU A 648 -19.40 -7.32 14.89
C LEU A 648 -20.64 -6.94 14.07
N MET A 649 -20.45 -6.66 12.78
CA MET A 649 -21.58 -6.51 11.86
C MET A 649 -22.40 -7.80 11.83
N ALA A 650 -23.73 -7.64 11.80
CA ALA A 650 -24.60 -8.76 11.49
C ALA A 650 -24.22 -9.35 10.12
N ARG A 651 -24.35 -10.67 9.98
CA ARG A 651 -23.94 -11.40 8.77
C ARG A 651 -24.42 -10.76 7.46
N PRO A 652 -25.70 -10.36 7.28
CA PRO A 652 -26.15 -9.73 6.03
C PRO A 652 -25.45 -8.40 5.72
N ALA A 653 -25.13 -7.61 6.75
CA ALA A 653 -24.42 -6.34 6.58
C ALA A 653 -22.95 -6.58 6.19
N LEU A 654 -22.30 -7.57 6.82
CA LEU A 654 -20.94 -8.00 6.47
C LEU A 654 -20.87 -8.51 5.03
N GLU A 655 -21.79 -9.41 4.64
CA GLU A 655 -21.84 -9.95 3.28
C GLU A 655 -22.09 -8.83 2.27
N LYS A 656 -23.01 -7.89 2.54
CA LYS A 656 -23.19 -6.69 1.70
C LYS A 656 -21.88 -5.91 1.56
N TRP A 657 -21.18 -5.64 2.65
CA TRP A 657 -19.93 -4.87 2.65
C TRP A 657 -18.80 -5.56 1.85
N LEU A 658 -18.64 -6.87 2.02
CA LEU A 658 -17.70 -7.68 1.24
C LEU A 658 -18.08 -7.69 -0.25
N HIS A 659 -19.34 -7.95 -0.57
CA HIS A 659 -19.80 -7.93 -1.96
C HIS A 659 -19.62 -6.54 -2.60
N SER A 660 -19.84 -5.44 -1.88
CA SER A 660 -19.58 -4.10 -2.41
C SER A 660 -18.10 -3.88 -2.76
N HIS A 661 -17.17 -4.35 -1.93
CA HIS A 661 -15.73 -4.31 -2.26
C HIS A 661 -15.41 -5.15 -3.50
N LEU A 662 -15.91 -6.38 -3.55
CA LEU A 662 -15.70 -7.28 -4.68
C LEU A 662 -16.20 -6.65 -5.99
N LEU A 663 -17.43 -6.14 -6.00
CA LEU A 663 -18.03 -5.51 -7.18
C LEU A 663 -17.27 -4.25 -7.59
N LYS A 664 -16.78 -3.45 -6.62
CA LYS A 664 -15.93 -2.27 -6.89
C LYS A 664 -14.56 -2.64 -7.46
N ILE A 665 -13.97 -3.77 -7.07
CA ILE A 665 -12.69 -4.28 -7.61
C ILE A 665 -12.90 -4.78 -9.05
N CYS A 666 -13.89 -5.64 -9.25
CA CYS A 666 -14.22 -6.25 -10.53
C CYS A 666 -14.59 -5.19 -11.57
N LEU A 667 -15.54 -4.31 -11.23
CA LEU A 667 -16.08 -3.32 -12.15
C LEU A 667 -16.20 -1.94 -11.47
N PRO A 668 -15.09 -1.22 -11.22
CA PRO A 668 -15.13 0.12 -10.69
C PRO A 668 -15.95 1.09 -11.56
N TYR A 669 -16.54 2.11 -10.91
CA TYR A 669 -17.18 3.23 -11.59
C TYR A 669 -16.21 3.91 -12.57
N ARG A 670 -16.74 4.39 -13.71
CA ARG A 670 -15.96 5.11 -14.71
C ARG A 670 -15.37 6.39 -14.12
N ARG A 671 -14.12 6.68 -14.43
CA ARG A 671 -13.42 7.89 -13.96
C ARG A 671 -12.84 8.62 -15.16
N PRO A 672 -12.83 9.97 -15.15
CA PRO A 672 -12.29 10.72 -16.26
C PRO A 672 -10.78 10.44 -16.40
N LEU A 673 -10.30 10.35 -17.65
CA LEU A 673 -8.87 10.14 -17.95
C LEU A 673 -7.98 11.23 -17.35
N TRP A 674 -8.49 12.47 -17.32
CA TRP A 674 -7.86 13.61 -16.66
C TRP A 674 -8.83 14.26 -15.69
N SER A 675 -8.34 14.58 -14.49
CA SER A 675 -9.08 15.35 -13.50
C SER A 675 -8.10 16.17 -12.68
N ASP A 676 -8.53 17.36 -12.29
CA ASP A 676 -7.93 18.20 -11.26
C ASP A 676 -8.09 17.62 -9.84
N ARG A 677 -8.86 16.53 -9.69
CA ARG A 677 -9.19 15.86 -8.42
C ARG A 677 -9.24 14.33 -8.60
N PRO A 678 -8.15 13.70 -9.06
CA PRO A 678 -8.19 12.32 -9.53
C PRO A 678 -8.40 11.33 -8.38
N VAL A 679 -9.41 10.47 -8.46
CA VAL A 679 -9.61 9.33 -7.55
C VAL A 679 -9.19 8.05 -8.27
N HIS A 680 -8.55 7.12 -7.58
CA HIS A 680 -8.09 5.87 -8.17
C HIS A 680 -8.78 4.64 -7.55
N ALA A 681 -8.98 3.57 -8.33
CA ALA A 681 -9.46 2.27 -7.86
C ALA A 681 -8.41 1.17 -8.12
N PRO A 682 -7.25 1.24 -7.43
CA PRO A 682 -6.04 0.46 -7.75
C PRO A 682 -6.14 -1.01 -7.35
N LEU A 683 -7.10 -1.39 -6.52
CA LEU A 683 -7.14 -2.73 -5.92
C LEU A 683 -7.49 -3.79 -6.97
N ASN A 684 -6.74 -4.90 -6.96
CA ASN A 684 -7.04 -6.11 -7.71
C ASN A 684 -7.67 -7.18 -6.78
N LEU A 685 -8.00 -8.36 -7.31
CA LEU A 685 -8.65 -9.42 -6.51
C LEU A 685 -7.81 -9.96 -5.34
N THR A 686 -6.48 -9.77 -5.34
CA THR A 686 -5.64 -10.20 -4.21
C THR A 686 -5.95 -9.44 -2.93
N ALA A 687 -6.35 -8.16 -3.05
CA ALA A 687 -6.74 -7.33 -1.90
C ALA A 687 -7.95 -7.92 -1.16
N PHE A 688 -8.86 -8.59 -1.87
CA PHE A 688 -10.06 -9.20 -1.28
C PHE A 688 -9.71 -10.28 -0.26
N PHE A 689 -8.73 -11.15 -0.56
CA PHE A 689 -8.28 -12.18 0.38
C PHE A 689 -7.65 -11.57 1.63
N ARG A 690 -6.94 -10.45 1.48
CA ARG A 690 -6.34 -9.75 2.62
C ARG A 690 -7.38 -9.09 3.52
N ILE A 691 -8.44 -8.50 2.94
CA ILE A 691 -9.60 -8.00 3.69
C ILE A 691 -10.24 -9.14 4.48
N VAL A 692 -10.51 -10.28 3.82
CA VAL A 692 -11.14 -11.43 4.46
C VAL A 692 -10.27 -12.02 5.59
N ALA A 693 -8.96 -12.14 5.38
CA ALA A 693 -8.02 -12.55 6.42
C ALA A 693 -8.07 -11.59 7.62
N ARG A 694 -8.13 -10.28 7.37
CA ARG A 694 -8.25 -9.27 8.44
C ARG A 694 -9.54 -9.43 9.24
N LEU A 695 -10.67 -9.68 8.57
CA LEU A 695 -11.94 -9.90 9.26
C LEU A 695 -11.88 -11.10 10.22
N HIS A 696 -11.20 -12.17 9.82
CA HIS A 696 -10.99 -13.31 10.71
C HIS A 696 -10.13 -12.96 11.93
N GLU A 697 -9.04 -12.21 11.73
CA GLU A 697 -8.16 -11.76 12.81
C GLU A 697 -8.91 -10.96 13.88
N VAL A 698 -9.83 -10.09 13.48
CA VAL A 698 -10.63 -9.27 14.41
C VAL A 698 -11.78 -10.03 15.06
N GLY A 699 -12.14 -11.22 14.57
CA GLY A 699 -13.07 -12.12 15.25
C GLY A 699 -14.32 -12.53 14.47
N TYR A 700 -14.43 -12.21 13.17
CA TYR A 700 -15.54 -12.74 12.36
C TYR A 700 -15.43 -14.26 12.18
N PRO A 701 -16.54 -15.03 12.27
CA PRO A 701 -16.51 -16.48 12.14
C PRO A 701 -16.00 -16.95 10.78
N ALA A 702 -15.06 -17.90 10.78
CA ALA A 702 -14.51 -18.45 9.53
C ALA A 702 -15.58 -19.01 8.57
N HIS A 703 -16.66 -19.63 9.05
CA HIS A 703 -17.71 -20.17 8.19
C HIS A 703 -18.53 -19.09 7.47
N TRP A 704 -18.62 -17.86 8.00
CA TRP A 704 -19.24 -16.73 7.28
C TRP A 704 -18.34 -16.29 6.13
N LEU A 705 -17.05 -16.11 6.43
CA LEU A 705 -16.05 -15.68 5.46
C LEU A 705 -15.82 -16.72 4.35
N ALA A 706 -15.66 -17.99 4.73
CA ALA A 706 -15.54 -19.11 3.80
C ALA A 706 -16.80 -19.28 2.95
N GLY A 707 -18.00 -19.01 3.50
CA GLY A 707 -19.25 -19.01 2.75
C GLY A 707 -19.29 -17.96 1.63
N VAL A 708 -18.79 -16.74 1.92
CA VAL A 708 -18.65 -15.69 0.89
C VAL A 708 -17.67 -16.12 -0.20
N LEU A 709 -16.48 -16.62 0.18
CA LEU A 709 -15.48 -17.08 -0.78
C LEU A 709 -16.01 -18.22 -1.67
N ALA A 710 -16.68 -19.22 -1.07
CA ALA A 710 -17.26 -20.34 -1.79
C ALA A 710 -18.36 -19.89 -2.78
N SER A 711 -19.23 -18.96 -2.37
CA SER A 711 -20.27 -18.38 -3.23
C SER A 711 -19.66 -17.68 -4.46
N ILE A 712 -18.58 -16.92 -4.27
CA ILE A 712 -17.87 -16.26 -5.38
C ILE A 712 -17.31 -17.29 -6.38
N CYS A 713 -16.78 -18.42 -5.88
CA CYS A 713 -16.26 -19.49 -6.74
C CYS A 713 -17.31 -20.12 -7.65
N GLU A 714 -18.60 -20.07 -7.29
CA GLU A 714 -19.67 -20.58 -8.16
C GLU A 714 -19.81 -19.75 -9.44
N GLY A 715 -19.32 -18.50 -9.44
CA GLY A 715 -19.42 -17.56 -10.57
C GLY A 715 -20.64 -16.65 -10.50
N SER A 716 -21.35 -16.64 -9.38
CA SER A 716 -22.43 -15.69 -9.12
C SER A 716 -22.67 -15.53 -7.63
N ILE A 717 -23.02 -14.32 -7.19
CA ILE A 717 -23.38 -14.04 -5.79
C ILE A 717 -24.84 -13.57 -5.70
N THR A 718 -25.50 -13.87 -4.60
CA THR A 718 -26.83 -13.30 -4.32
C THR A 718 -26.70 -12.20 -3.29
N THR A 719 -26.97 -10.95 -3.67
CA THR A 719 -26.63 -9.77 -2.84
C THR A 719 -27.59 -8.59 -3.01
N THR A 720 -27.58 -7.70 -2.02
CA THR A 720 -28.24 -6.38 -2.06
C THR A 720 -27.28 -5.25 -2.47
N ALA A 721 -25.99 -5.56 -2.65
CA ALA A 721 -25.00 -4.66 -3.23
C ALA A 721 -25.16 -4.55 -4.76
N ARG A 722 -24.59 -3.52 -5.36
CA ARG A 722 -24.55 -3.29 -6.81
C ARG A 722 -23.16 -2.84 -7.24
N PHE A 723 -22.88 -2.95 -8.53
CA PHE A 723 -21.71 -2.30 -9.10
C PHE A 723 -21.80 -0.79 -8.84
N PRO A 724 -20.70 -0.11 -8.50
CA PRO A 724 -20.74 1.33 -8.23
C PRO A 724 -21.23 2.13 -9.45
N ARG A 725 -22.36 2.81 -9.29
CA ARG A 725 -23.00 3.65 -10.33
C ARG A 725 -22.48 5.09 -10.37
N LYS A 726 -21.72 5.46 -9.35
CA LYS A 726 -21.04 6.74 -9.15
C LYS A 726 -19.85 6.54 -8.23
N LEU A 727 -19.03 7.57 -8.08
CA LEU A 727 -18.07 7.64 -6.97
C LEU A 727 -18.84 7.57 -5.65
N VAL A 728 -18.35 6.77 -4.69
CA VAL A 728 -19.05 6.49 -3.44
C VAL A 728 -18.51 7.44 -2.39
N LEU A 729 -18.95 8.70 -2.46
CA LEU A 729 -18.36 9.78 -1.68
C LEU A 729 -19.15 10.07 -0.41
N HIS A 730 -20.45 9.84 -0.35
CA HIS A 730 -21.26 10.20 0.80
C HIS A 730 -21.67 8.97 1.61
N PRO A 731 -21.73 9.04 2.96
CA PRO A 731 -22.25 7.96 3.81
C PRO A 731 -23.58 7.35 3.31
N ASN A 732 -24.52 8.18 2.87
CA ASN A 732 -25.82 7.76 2.33
C ASN A 732 -25.71 6.86 1.08
N ASP A 733 -24.60 6.94 0.33
CA ASP A 733 -24.34 6.07 -0.81
C ASP A 733 -24.18 4.61 -0.38
N LEU A 734 -23.69 4.36 0.84
CA LEU A 734 -23.51 3.03 1.42
C LEU A 734 -24.81 2.46 2.02
N GLU A 735 -25.68 3.35 2.50
CA GLU A 735 -26.97 2.99 3.09
C GLU A 735 -27.96 2.48 2.02
N THR A 736 -27.77 2.89 0.77
CA THR A 736 -28.59 2.43 -0.36
C THR A 736 -28.59 0.90 -0.41
N SER A 737 -29.76 0.29 -0.24
CA SER A 737 -29.94 -1.16 -0.29
C SER A 737 -30.89 -1.50 -1.42
N TYR A 738 -30.44 -2.37 -2.31
CA TYR A 738 -31.25 -2.84 -3.42
C TYR A 738 -31.96 -4.15 -3.05
N PRO A 739 -33.05 -4.52 -3.76
CA PRO A 739 -33.60 -5.85 -3.66
C PRO A 739 -32.53 -6.93 -3.91
N GLN A 740 -32.62 -8.02 -3.17
CA GLN A 740 -31.70 -9.14 -3.31
C GLN A 740 -31.77 -9.67 -4.75
N ARG A 741 -30.61 -9.78 -5.40
CA ARG A 741 -30.48 -10.22 -6.79
C ARG A 741 -29.27 -11.12 -6.95
N ARG A 742 -29.38 -12.08 -7.86
CA ARG A 742 -28.23 -12.86 -8.32
C ARG A 742 -27.43 -12.04 -9.33
N ILE A 743 -26.17 -11.77 -9.01
CA ILE A 743 -25.21 -11.00 -9.82
C ILE A 743 -24.13 -11.96 -10.32
N SER A 744 -23.87 -11.94 -11.62
CA SER A 744 -22.87 -12.79 -12.27
C SER A 744 -21.45 -12.26 -12.01
N LEU A 745 -20.56 -13.19 -11.71
CA LEU A 745 -19.12 -12.99 -11.58
C LEU A 745 -18.35 -13.87 -12.57
N GLY A 746 -19.04 -14.48 -13.55
CA GLY A 746 -18.47 -15.35 -14.57
C GLY A 746 -17.16 -14.81 -15.17
N PRO A 747 -17.09 -13.53 -15.58
CA PRO A 747 -15.87 -12.96 -16.16
C PRO A 747 -14.64 -13.01 -15.25
N TRP A 748 -14.81 -12.99 -13.92
CA TRP A 748 -13.69 -13.01 -12.95
C TRP A 748 -13.52 -14.37 -12.28
N LYS A 749 -14.37 -15.36 -12.58
CA LYS A 749 -14.36 -16.69 -11.93
C LYS A 749 -13.02 -17.42 -12.10
N ALA A 750 -12.47 -17.39 -13.31
CA ALA A 750 -11.21 -18.06 -13.62
C ALA A 750 -10.05 -17.46 -12.80
N GLU A 751 -9.93 -16.13 -12.75
CA GLU A 751 -8.94 -15.45 -11.92
C GLU A 751 -9.17 -15.73 -10.43
N PHE A 752 -10.39 -15.52 -9.94
CA PHE A 752 -10.69 -15.67 -8.51
C PHE A 752 -10.41 -17.09 -8.00
N THR A 753 -10.83 -18.12 -8.73
CA THR A 753 -10.56 -19.52 -8.34
C THR A 753 -9.08 -19.88 -8.46
N THR A 754 -8.35 -19.29 -9.41
CA THR A 754 -6.89 -19.42 -9.49
C THR A 754 -6.24 -18.82 -8.25
N LEU A 755 -6.51 -17.56 -7.94
CA LEU A 755 -5.92 -16.87 -6.80
C LEU A 755 -6.30 -17.55 -5.49
N LEU A 756 -7.57 -17.94 -5.30
CA LEU A 756 -7.98 -18.64 -4.08
C LEU A 756 -7.29 -20.01 -3.93
N SER A 757 -7.01 -20.71 -5.04
CA SER A 757 -6.25 -21.96 -5.02
C SER A 757 -4.81 -21.78 -4.50
N LEU A 758 -4.22 -20.61 -4.73
CA LEU A 758 -2.91 -20.20 -4.21
C LEU A 758 -2.99 -19.71 -2.75
N TRP A 759 -4.04 -18.94 -2.42
CA TRP A 759 -4.20 -18.31 -1.11
C TRP A 759 -4.81 -19.22 -0.03
N ARG A 760 -5.48 -20.32 -0.38
CA ARG A 760 -6.24 -21.16 0.57
C ARG A 760 -5.43 -21.69 1.77
N ARG A 761 -4.11 -21.86 1.64
CA ARG A 761 -3.23 -22.24 2.76
C ARG A 761 -2.68 -21.05 3.54
N LEU A 762 -2.67 -19.86 2.93
CA LEU A 762 -2.23 -18.62 3.57
C LEU A 762 -3.37 -17.92 4.32
N LEU A 763 -4.62 -18.28 4.04
CA LEU A 763 -5.77 -17.84 4.82
C LEU A 763 -5.75 -18.50 6.21
N PRO A 764 -6.13 -17.77 7.27
CA PRO A 764 -6.09 -18.28 8.65
C PRO A 764 -7.23 -19.26 8.97
N PHE A 765 -7.94 -19.76 7.96
CA PHE A 765 -9.05 -20.69 8.07
C PHE A 765 -9.23 -21.50 6.77
N GLY A 766 -9.83 -22.68 6.85
CA GLY A 766 -10.10 -23.54 5.70
C GLY A 766 -11.37 -23.17 4.93
N ILE A 767 -11.48 -23.64 3.69
CA ILE A 767 -12.61 -23.34 2.80
C ILE A 767 -13.14 -24.64 2.22
N VAL A 768 -14.44 -24.85 2.35
CA VAL A 768 -15.14 -25.99 1.75
C VAL A 768 -15.84 -25.52 0.48
N THR A 769 -15.52 -26.14 -0.65
CA THR A 769 -16.14 -25.89 -1.96
C THR A 769 -16.55 -27.20 -2.61
N SER A 770 -17.38 -27.13 -3.65
CA SER A 770 -17.70 -28.29 -4.48
C SER A 770 -16.45 -28.87 -5.13
N ALA A 771 -16.41 -30.19 -5.30
CA ALA A 771 -15.26 -30.88 -5.91
C ALA A 771 -14.90 -30.27 -7.29
N GLY A 772 -13.60 -30.05 -7.54
CA GLY A 772 -13.09 -29.47 -8.80
C GLY A 772 -13.24 -27.95 -8.95
N THR A 773 -13.85 -27.27 -7.96
CA THR A 773 -14.00 -25.81 -7.99
C THR A 773 -12.66 -25.09 -7.83
N LEU A 774 -11.80 -25.58 -6.95
CA LEU A 774 -10.41 -25.12 -6.77
C LEU A 774 -9.44 -26.18 -7.30
N VAL A 775 -8.25 -25.74 -7.71
CA VAL A 775 -7.22 -26.59 -8.31
C VAL A 775 -6.00 -26.70 -7.40
N ASN A 776 -5.14 -27.69 -7.62
CA ASN A 776 -3.86 -27.74 -6.93
C ASN A 776 -2.90 -26.65 -7.47
N PRO A 777 -2.03 -26.02 -6.67
CA PRO A 777 -1.07 -25.04 -7.18
C PRO A 777 -0.22 -25.54 -8.36
N VAL A 778 0.09 -26.84 -8.46
CA VAL A 778 0.78 -27.42 -9.64
C VAL A 778 0.02 -27.21 -10.95
N GLU A 779 -1.31 -27.05 -10.88
CA GLU A 779 -2.20 -26.82 -12.02
C GLU A 779 -2.46 -25.34 -12.29
N VAL A 780 -1.71 -24.44 -11.65
CA VAL A 780 -1.73 -23.01 -11.93
C VAL A 780 -0.51 -22.67 -12.78
N LEU A 781 -0.74 -22.06 -13.95
CA LEU A 781 0.26 -21.81 -14.98
C LEU A 781 0.55 -20.32 -15.10
N GLU A 782 1.82 -19.99 -15.34
CA GLU A 782 2.23 -18.65 -15.71
C GLU A 782 2.01 -18.45 -17.22
N CYS A 783 1.19 -17.46 -17.53
CA CYS A 783 0.76 -17.09 -18.87
C CYS A 783 1.46 -15.80 -19.27
N SER A 784 2.16 -15.81 -20.41
CA SER A 784 2.85 -14.65 -20.98
C SER A 784 2.26 -14.29 -22.35
N ILE A 785 2.00 -13.00 -22.58
CA ILE A 785 1.41 -12.49 -23.82
C ILE A 785 2.12 -11.22 -24.24
N VAL A 786 2.63 -11.21 -25.47
CA VAL A 786 3.20 -10.03 -26.11
C VAL A 786 2.14 -9.31 -26.91
N PHE A 787 1.90 -8.03 -26.61
CA PHE A 787 0.93 -7.21 -27.32
C PHE A 787 1.55 -6.45 -28.51
N PRO A 788 0.77 -6.18 -29.58
CA PRO A 788 1.16 -5.28 -30.67
C PRO A 788 1.57 -3.89 -30.17
N LYS A 789 2.23 -3.08 -31.01
CA LYS A 789 2.67 -1.75 -30.58
C LYS A 789 1.44 -0.85 -30.47
N PHE A 790 1.31 -0.15 -29.36
CA PHE A 790 0.26 0.82 -29.11
C PHE A 790 0.83 2.04 -28.38
N ILE A 791 0.10 3.15 -28.41
CA ILE A 791 0.41 4.37 -27.65
C ILE A 791 -0.79 4.64 -26.77
N GLU A 792 -0.55 4.88 -25.49
CA GLU A 792 -1.60 5.09 -24.49
C GLU A 792 -1.15 6.18 -23.52
N LYS A 793 -2.11 6.93 -22.96
CA LYS A 793 -1.87 8.00 -21.98
C LYS A 793 -2.11 7.48 -20.56
N TYR A 794 -1.50 8.12 -19.58
CA TYR A 794 -1.69 7.80 -18.16
C TYR A 794 -1.36 6.33 -17.83
N THR A 795 -0.34 5.79 -18.48
CA THR A 795 0.16 4.41 -18.37
C THR A 795 0.68 4.04 -16.99
N ARG A 796 0.92 5.03 -16.12
CA ARG A 796 1.32 4.87 -14.72
C ARG A 796 0.16 4.65 -13.76
N ALA A 797 -1.04 5.01 -14.15
CA ALA A 797 -2.19 4.87 -13.27
C ALA A 797 -2.59 3.39 -13.20
N PRO A 798 -2.86 2.83 -12.00
CA PRO A 798 -3.19 1.41 -11.82
C PRO A 798 -4.65 1.12 -12.22
N HIS A 799 -4.98 1.32 -13.50
CA HIS A 799 -6.34 1.17 -14.05
C HIS A 799 -6.38 0.24 -15.26
N PHE A 800 -5.47 -0.73 -15.36
CA PHE A 800 -5.46 -1.66 -16.47
C PHE A 800 -5.81 -3.07 -15.99
N ASN A 801 -6.48 -3.82 -16.86
CA ASN A 801 -6.74 -5.26 -16.75
C ASN A 801 -6.35 -5.94 -18.07
N VAL A 802 -6.05 -7.23 -18.02
CA VAL A 802 -6.00 -8.08 -19.22
C VAL A 802 -7.36 -8.76 -19.37
N ALA A 803 -7.92 -8.75 -20.57
CA ALA A 803 -9.16 -9.42 -20.91
C ALA A 803 -8.91 -10.46 -22.00
N PHE A 804 -9.34 -11.70 -21.76
CA PHE A 804 -9.46 -12.73 -22.77
C PHE A 804 -10.92 -12.80 -23.22
N ILE A 805 -11.16 -12.70 -24.52
CA ILE A 805 -12.50 -12.55 -25.09
C ILE A 805 -12.68 -13.56 -26.21
N ASN A 806 -13.74 -14.36 -26.13
CA ASN A 806 -14.15 -15.27 -27.19
C ASN A 806 -14.87 -14.51 -28.31
N MET A 807 -14.15 -14.22 -29.38
CA MET A 807 -14.62 -13.42 -30.51
C MET A 807 -15.72 -14.11 -31.32
N THR A 808 -15.85 -15.44 -31.25
CA THR A 808 -16.97 -16.15 -31.88
C THR A 808 -18.30 -15.86 -31.18
N ILE A 809 -18.29 -15.71 -29.85
CA ILE A 809 -19.47 -15.31 -29.08
C ILE A 809 -19.80 -13.84 -29.33
N VAL A 810 -18.79 -12.97 -29.36
CA VAL A 810 -18.96 -11.52 -29.61
C VAL A 810 -19.54 -11.24 -31.00
N GLY A 811 -19.06 -11.97 -32.01
CA GLY A 811 -19.43 -11.75 -33.41
C GLY A 811 -19.00 -10.37 -33.92
N PRO A 812 -19.72 -9.76 -34.89
CA PRO A 812 -19.33 -8.50 -35.51
C PRO A 812 -19.67 -7.25 -34.66
N ARG A 813 -20.09 -7.42 -33.41
CA ARG A 813 -20.62 -6.35 -32.56
C ARG A 813 -19.48 -5.54 -31.95
N ARG A 814 -19.72 -4.23 -31.76
CA ARG A 814 -18.85 -3.40 -30.91
C ARG A 814 -19.03 -3.81 -29.44
N LEU A 815 -17.93 -4.08 -28.76
CA LEU A 815 -17.93 -4.43 -27.34
C LEU A 815 -18.18 -3.19 -26.48
N ASN A 816 -19.38 -3.07 -25.91
CA ASN A 816 -19.65 -2.19 -24.76
C ASN A 816 -19.43 -3.00 -23.48
N LEU A 817 -18.17 -3.22 -23.10
CA LEU A 817 -17.82 -4.11 -21.99
C LEU A 817 -18.60 -3.80 -20.70
N PRO A 818 -18.76 -2.55 -20.22
CA PRO A 818 -19.45 -2.30 -18.96
C PRO A 818 -20.90 -2.76 -18.94
N GLY A 819 -21.67 -2.42 -19.97
CA GLY A 819 -23.07 -2.84 -20.05
C GLY A 819 -23.21 -4.36 -20.18
N LEU A 820 -22.29 -4.99 -20.90
CA LEU A 820 -22.29 -6.44 -21.11
C LEU A 820 -21.82 -7.24 -19.89
N LEU A 821 -20.92 -6.69 -19.07
CA LEU A 821 -20.39 -7.33 -17.87
C LEU A 821 -21.31 -7.14 -16.65
N GLN A 822 -22.18 -6.13 -16.66
CA GLN A 822 -23.20 -5.92 -15.63
C GLN A 822 -24.47 -6.71 -15.93
N ASP A 823 -25.11 -7.25 -14.89
CA ASP A 823 -26.39 -7.94 -14.97
C ASP A 823 -27.40 -7.48 -13.90
N ASP A 824 -27.16 -6.29 -13.35
CA ASP A 824 -28.10 -5.59 -12.48
C ASP A 824 -29.11 -4.75 -13.29
N GLU A 825 -29.76 -3.77 -12.66
CA GLU A 825 -30.79 -2.95 -13.31
C GLU A 825 -30.25 -2.02 -14.41
N GLU A 826 -28.93 -1.75 -14.45
CA GLU A 826 -28.30 -0.90 -15.47
C GLU A 826 -27.54 -1.70 -16.54
N GLY A 827 -27.41 -3.02 -16.34
CA GLY A 827 -26.71 -3.94 -17.23
C GLY A 827 -27.57 -4.53 -18.36
N ASP A 828 -26.91 -5.26 -19.26
CA ASP A 828 -27.55 -5.99 -20.35
C ASP A 828 -28.01 -7.37 -19.87
N GLY A 829 -29.34 -7.51 -19.76
CA GLY A 829 -30.02 -8.74 -19.37
C GLY A 829 -30.33 -9.72 -20.50
N SER A 830 -29.88 -9.45 -21.74
CA SER A 830 -30.13 -10.34 -22.87
C SER A 830 -29.44 -11.70 -22.71
N ASP A 831 -30.00 -12.74 -23.35
CA ASP A 831 -29.37 -14.07 -23.40
C ASP A 831 -27.96 -14.01 -24.00
N TYR A 832 -27.73 -13.09 -24.93
CA TYR A 832 -26.42 -12.80 -25.49
C TYR A 832 -25.42 -12.34 -24.43
N ALA A 833 -25.77 -11.32 -23.64
CA ALA A 833 -24.89 -10.79 -22.61
C ALA A 833 -24.67 -11.79 -21.47
N LYS A 834 -25.72 -12.56 -21.12
CA LYS A 834 -25.61 -13.68 -20.18
C LYS A 834 -24.59 -14.72 -20.66
N ARG A 835 -24.74 -15.21 -21.90
CA ARG A 835 -23.81 -16.16 -22.50
C ARG A 835 -22.38 -15.62 -22.57
N LEU A 836 -22.22 -14.35 -22.93
CA LEU A 836 -20.90 -13.70 -22.97
C LEU A 836 -20.24 -13.67 -21.58
N ARG A 837 -20.99 -13.37 -20.51
CA ARG A 837 -20.47 -13.38 -19.13
C ARG A 837 -20.11 -14.78 -18.64
N GLU A 838 -20.88 -15.79 -19.04
CA GLU A 838 -20.72 -17.16 -18.57
C GLU A 838 -19.61 -17.93 -19.31
N GLU A 839 -19.43 -17.67 -20.61
CA GLU A 839 -18.57 -18.48 -21.50
C GLU A 839 -17.55 -17.68 -22.30
N GLY A 840 -17.68 -16.35 -22.40
CA GLY A 840 -17.02 -15.58 -23.45
C GLY A 840 -15.98 -14.56 -22.99
N VAL A 841 -15.78 -14.38 -21.68
CA VAL A 841 -14.82 -13.41 -21.14
C VAL A 841 -14.10 -13.96 -19.91
N HIS A 842 -12.78 -13.78 -19.86
CA HIS A 842 -12.00 -13.87 -18.63
C HIS A 842 -11.27 -12.55 -18.38
N MET A 843 -11.56 -11.90 -17.26
CA MET A 843 -10.96 -10.66 -16.80
C MET A 843 -9.88 -10.96 -15.76
N ILE A 844 -8.68 -10.43 -15.99
CA ILE A 844 -7.52 -10.57 -15.11
C ILE A 844 -7.15 -9.20 -14.56
N THR A 845 -7.31 -9.05 -13.25
CA THR A 845 -6.97 -7.85 -12.48
C THR A 845 -5.54 -7.88 -11.93
N ALA A 846 -4.98 -9.07 -11.71
CA ALA A 846 -3.65 -9.29 -11.15
C ALA A 846 -2.68 -9.78 -12.24
N PHE A 847 -2.05 -8.83 -12.94
CA PHE A 847 -1.01 -9.10 -13.93
C PHE A 847 0.18 -8.13 -13.78
N LYS A 848 1.36 -8.57 -14.22
CA LYS A 848 2.55 -7.72 -14.38
C LYS A 848 2.70 -7.33 -15.84
N TYR A 849 3.32 -6.19 -16.11
CA TYR A 849 3.59 -5.73 -17.46
C TYR A 849 5.02 -5.22 -17.57
N VAL A 850 5.70 -5.59 -18.65
CA VAL A 850 7.02 -5.08 -19.01
C VAL A 850 6.86 -4.19 -20.22
N THR A 851 7.19 -2.90 -20.07
CA THR A 851 6.91 -1.87 -21.07
C THR A 851 7.71 -2.09 -22.35
N ASP A 852 9.00 -2.39 -22.23
CA ASP A 852 9.91 -2.58 -23.38
C ASP A 852 9.45 -3.69 -24.32
N THR A 853 9.08 -4.82 -23.73
CA THR A 853 8.69 -6.03 -24.47
C THR A 853 7.19 -6.07 -24.74
N ARG A 854 6.41 -5.12 -24.23
CA ARG A 854 4.94 -5.09 -24.27
C ARG A 854 4.32 -6.40 -23.79
N THR A 855 4.93 -7.00 -22.77
CA THR A 855 4.57 -8.34 -22.31
C THR A 855 3.76 -8.25 -21.03
N ALA A 856 2.56 -8.82 -21.02
CA ALA A 856 1.82 -9.06 -19.79
C ALA A 856 2.06 -10.49 -19.30
N THR A 857 2.29 -10.66 -18.00
CA THR A 857 2.31 -11.96 -17.35
C THR A 857 1.24 -12.06 -16.26
N CYS A 858 0.54 -13.20 -16.22
CA CYS A 858 -0.48 -13.48 -15.23
C CYS A 858 -0.55 -14.98 -14.89
N TRP A 859 -1.23 -15.32 -13.80
CA TRP A 859 -1.38 -16.71 -13.35
C TRP A 859 -2.82 -17.17 -13.55
N LEU A 860 -3.00 -18.34 -14.17
CA LEU A 860 -4.31 -18.93 -14.45
C LEU A 860 -4.31 -20.44 -14.28
N ARG A 861 -5.44 -20.98 -13.81
CA ARG A 861 -5.70 -22.41 -13.75
C ARG A 861 -5.61 -23.05 -15.15
N LYS A 862 -4.97 -24.21 -15.21
CA LYS A 862 -4.60 -24.94 -16.43
C LYS A 862 -5.80 -25.24 -17.34
N ASP A 863 -6.91 -25.67 -16.78
CA ASP A 863 -8.13 -25.98 -17.54
C ASP A 863 -8.71 -24.76 -18.29
N ALA A 864 -8.72 -23.57 -17.66
CA ALA A 864 -9.13 -22.33 -18.33
C ALA A 864 -8.16 -21.94 -19.46
N VAL A 865 -6.85 -22.13 -19.23
CA VAL A 865 -5.82 -21.89 -20.26
C VAL A 865 -5.98 -22.84 -21.44
N GLU A 866 -6.13 -24.13 -21.18
CA GLU A 866 -6.36 -25.15 -22.21
C GLU A 866 -7.64 -24.88 -23.00
N GLU A 867 -8.70 -24.41 -22.34
CA GLU A 867 -9.92 -23.98 -23.01
C GLU A 867 -9.68 -22.86 -24.02
N MET A 868 -9.00 -21.80 -23.58
CA MET A 868 -8.71 -20.66 -24.46
C MET A 868 -7.78 -21.02 -25.62
N MET A 869 -6.81 -21.92 -25.39
CA MET A 869 -5.86 -22.34 -26.43
C MET A 869 -6.45 -23.33 -27.44
N ARG A 870 -7.46 -24.12 -27.05
CA ARG A 870 -8.05 -25.17 -27.90
C ARG A 870 -8.79 -24.62 -29.12
N GLN A 871 -9.35 -23.42 -29.01
CA GLN A 871 -10.14 -22.79 -30.07
C GLN A 871 -9.44 -21.52 -30.57
N ASP A 872 -9.37 -21.33 -31.88
CA ASP A 872 -8.84 -20.09 -32.49
C ASP A 872 -9.84 -18.90 -32.38
N SER A 873 -10.68 -18.92 -31.34
CA SER A 873 -11.76 -17.96 -31.08
C SER A 873 -11.41 -16.94 -29.99
N TRP A 874 -10.41 -17.24 -29.15
CA TRP A 874 -10.05 -16.38 -28.02
C TRP A 874 -8.96 -15.39 -28.38
N ASN A 875 -9.21 -14.11 -28.06
CA ASN A 875 -8.24 -13.03 -28.24
C ASN A 875 -7.96 -12.35 -26.89
N ALA A 876 -6.72 -11.91 -26.70
CA ALA A 876 -6.32 -11.11 -25.54
C ALA A 876 -6.31 -9.61 -25.90
N CYS A 877 -6.76 -8.76 -24.97
CA CYS A 877 -6.57 -7.32 -25.03
C CYS A 877 -6.27 -6.73 -23.65
N ILE A 878 -5.65 -5.56 -23.64
CA ILE A 878 -5.53 -4.71 -22.45
C ILE A 878 -6.70 -3.73 -22.46
N CYS A 879 -7.43 -3.65 -21.35
CA CYS A 879 -8.54 -2.72 -21.18
C CYS A 879 -8.30 -1.79 -19.99
N ARG A 880 -8.71 -0.53 -20.15
CA ARG A 880 -8.75 0.43 -19.06
C ARG A 880 -9.93 0.14 -18.15
N THR A 881 -9.83 0.43 -16.86
CA THR A 881 -10.95 0.30 -15.89
C THR A 881 -11.54 1.64 -15.49
N ASP A 882 -10.94 2.75 -15.91
CA ASP A 882 -11.47 4.11 -15.74
C ASP A 882 -12.43 4.48 -16.89
N SER A 883 -12.10 4.15 -18.14
CA SER A 883 -12.99 4.37 -19.30
C SER A 883 -13.70 3.10 -19.79
N TRP A 884 -13.17 1.91 -19.46
CA TRP A 884 -13.61 0.62 -19.99
C TRP A 884 -13.43 0.43 -21.51
N GLU A 885 -12.45 1.14 -22.06
CA GLU A 885 -12.02 0.99 -23.45
C GLU A 885 -10.90 -0.05 -23.57
N ALA A 886 -10.94 -0.84 -24.63
CA ALA A 886 -9.84 -1.72 -25.01
C ALA A 886 -8.78 -0.91 -25.79
N ILE A 887 -7.53 -0.97 -25.34
CA ILE A 887 -6.42 -0.14 -25.82
C ILE A 887 -5.68 -0.83 -26.95
N THR A 888 -5.40 -2.11 -26.76
CA THR A 888 -4.93 -2.97 -27.83
C THR A 888 -6.14 -3.40 -28.63
N ALA A 889 -6.08 -3.32 -29.97
CA ALA A 889 -7.08 -3.97 -30.80
C ALA A 889 -7.32 -5.40 -30.29
N THR A 890 -8.56 -5.88 -30.32
CA THR A 890 -8.95 -7.24 -29.89
C THR A 890 -8.40 -8.32 -30.82
N ALA A 891 -7.17 -8.19 -31.31
CA ALA A 891 -6.59 -8.89 -32.44
C ALA A 891 -5.31 -9.66 -32.06
N THR A 892 -5.09 -9.96 -30.77
CA THR A 892 -3.99 -10.82 -30.32
C THR A 892 -4.54 -12.22 -30.07
N PRO A 893 -4.45 -13.17 -31.02
CA PRO A 893 -5.04 -14.50 -30.86
C PRO A 893 -4.30 -15.30 -29.80
N VAL A 894 -5.03 -15.84 -28.83
CA VAL A 894 -4.46 -16.55 -27.67
C VAL A 894 -3.75 -17.82 -28.12
N SER A 895 -4.36 -18.60 -29.01
CA SER A 895 -3.84 -19.85 -29.59
C SER A 895 -2.41 -19.74 -30.16
N ARG A 896 -2.01 -18.54 -30.63
CA ARG A 896 -0.72 -18.28 -31.29
C ARG A 896 0.22 -17.38 -30.46
N SER A 897 -0.31 -16.63 -29.51
CA SER A 897 0.43 -15.57 -28.81
C SER A 897 0.65 -15.85 -27.33
N LEU A 898 -0.14 -16.74 -26.72
CA LEU A 898 -0.01 -17.12 -25.33
C LEU A 898 1.13 -18.12 -25.18
N GLN A 899 2.11 -17.79 -24.34
CA GLN A 899 3.21 -18.66 -23.96
C GLN A 899 3.06 -19.11 -22.51
N LEU A 900 3.40 -20.36 -22.22
CA LEU A 900 3.39 -20.92 -20.86
C LEU A 900 4.83 -20.94 -20.35
N LEU A 901 5.11 -20.19 -19.28
CA LEU A 901 6.46 -20.08 -18.73
C LEU A 901 6.74 -21.21 -17.72
N GLY A 902 5.73 -21.61 -16.94
CA GLY A 902 5.89 -22.68 -15.96
C GLY A 902 4.65 -22.89 -15.11
N SER A 903 4.77 -23.76 -14.11
CA SER A 903 3.76 -23.97 -13.08
C SER A 903 4.04 -23.09 -11.85
N TRP A 904 3.05 -22.90 -10.98
CA TRP A 904 3.25 -22.13 -9.75
C TRP A 904 4.32 -22.74 -8.84
N THR A 905 4.50 -24.06 -8.87
CA THR A 905 5.43 -24.75 -7.97
C THR A 905 6.84 -24.92 -8.53
N THR A 906 7.06 -24.63 -9.81
CA THR A 906 8.42 -24.63 -10.37
C THR A 906 9.19 -23.43 -9.83
N GLN A 907 10.32 -23.69 -9.19
CA GLN A 907 11.33 -22.68 -8.84
C GLN A 907 12.20 -22.48 -10.08
N GLU A 908 12.34 -21.24 -10.54
CA GLU A 908 13.40 -20.85 -11.48
C GLU A 908 14.64 -20.43 -10.69
#